data_AF-A0A069QD58-F1
#
_entry.id   AF-A0A069QD58-F1
#
_cell.length_a   1.000
_cell.length_b   1.000
_cell.length_c   1.000
_cell.angle_alpha   90.00
_cell.angle_beta   90.00
_cell.angle_gamma   90.00
#
_symmetry.space_group_name_H-M   'P 1'
#
loop_
_entity.id
_entity.type
_entity.pdbx_description
1 polymer ?
#
loop_
_entity_poly.entity_id
_entity_poly.type
_entity_poly.pdbx_seq_one_letter_code
_entity_poly.pdbx_strand_id
1 'polypeptide(L)'
;MDNQRKTGKSILTISKSQLVENFYQRLLDSYGYSKNQVTKNVSIFSHSVADIAIWRSEEEKIQGRTPNIYVLVACRTEHIRIEAEDYFGQFKQAALNNMTFYVAHNLKETKVFYIDKNARPFKIEHISDFPHSEDIITDNSLELFVNKMRAYSKDVFLKSLSRCHNIIRNIDKFSPEAAFDEISKVLFLKILYERDAKDELIYSKEKFLKDEKVFLTEHPKEDYIQHLFAKVKHNYSADGLFDEEDRIRIRRESFLLILEELGTVELYDTSDDIKGIVFELFLGKTFRGELGQFFTPRTIVDYMVDILDIKEGMRVCDPCCGSGGFLIKAFEHVQAAIDKDIHNKVNQVVENKIMSESQKQKQIAQLLSECDRNQKGSRYYRLCHDYFYGVDANARMARTAKMNMVMHGDGHVGVYLHDGLLNVGGVFENRFDAILINPPFGAHIEKTMRVTNSDVPTEKEKLLFESMFGREYTEKVYEQMKVYASTIYKDGTRGKKLKELYQITNTSTEILFIERCINLLKPSAVAGIVLPEGVFDNRALDKVRNFIEKKARILNITSIPADVFLSSGANIKPSLLFIRKYREDELPDTDYLLSVTRVKDAGISSTGLPSDNKELPVAATEIRSWIEGQPGENMQYTKIVHRSELSNWSIRHLFETEKVKFNPLYKTVKLGEIMVLSSNIIEVKPDKNYTRLTVRLFNKGIMIRDVEQGANIGTKRQTQVHAGEFVISKIDGKSAAFGLVDKELDGAIVTPDFMVYDIDTQRVMPEYLEMVLRNEQILNQFRSSSSGTTGRRRLSQKVFEATKIALPSLNEQHKLMADIVNIREKQQKLESQLKSSEVLFNQFIFN
;
A
#
# COMPACT_ATOMS: atom_id res chain seq x y z
N MET A 1 36.89 -19.30 -1.00
CA MET A 1 37.96 -19.09 -2.00
C MET A 1 38.27 -17.61 -2.02
N ASP A 2 39.24 -17.25 -1.20
CA ASP A 2 39.77 -15.90 -1.03
C ASP A 2 40.77 -15.59 -2.14
N ASN A 3 40.47 -14.57 -2.97
CA ASN A 3 41.40 -13.65 -3.63
C ASN A 3 40.72 -13.01 -4.85
N GLN A 4 39.85 -12.01 -4.66
CA GLN A 4 39.56 -10.96 -5.67
C GLN A 4 38.69 -9.79 -5.21
N ARG A 5 38.76 -9.39 -3.92
CA ARG A 5 38.19 -8.10 -3.44
C ARG A 5 39.32 -7.16 -3.01
N LYS A 6 40.09 -6.67 -3.99
CA LYS A 6 41.05 -5.56 -3.81
C LYS A 6 40.89 -4.54 -4.94
N THR A 7 39.76 -3.86 -4.94
CA THR A 7 39.63 -2.50 -5.47
C THR A 7 38.69 -1.70 -4.55
N GLY A 8 38.98 -1.74 -3.25
CA GLY A 8 38.51 -0.69 -2.35
C GLY A 8 39.19 0.60 -2.79
N LYS A 9 38.50 1.43 -3.59
CA LYS A 9 38.76 2.87 -3.57
C LYS A 9 38.49 3.29 -2.13
N SER A 10 39.55 3.41 -1.33
CA SER A 10 39.55 4.26 -0.14
C SER A 10 38.86 5.55 -0.56
N ILE A 11 37.76 5.93 0.09
CA ILE A 11 37.18 7.26 -0.07
C ILE A 11 38.31 8.24 0.24
N LEU A 12 38.96 8.76 -0.80
CA LEU A 12 39.74 9.97 -0.72
C LEU A 12 38.78 10.97 -0.08
N THR A 13 39.11 11.41 1.12
CA THR A 13 38.32 12.39 1.87
C THR A 13 38.38 13.68 1.04
N ILE A 14 37.44 13.86 0.12
CA ILE A 14 37.39 15.04 -0.74
C ILE A 14 37.11 16.21 0.19
N SER A 15 38.11 17.06 0.38
CA SER A 15 37.95 18.28 1.18
C SER A 15 36.86 19.17 0.57
N LYS A 16 36.23 20.04 1.37
CA LYS A 16 35.24 21.00 0.87
C LYS A 16 35.78 21.77 -0.34
N SER A 17 37.03 22.21 -0.27
CA SER A 17 37.75 22.90 -1.36
C SER A 17 37.82 22.06 -2.64
N GLN A 18 38.04 20.76 -2.51
CA GLN A 18 38.14 19.85 -3.65
C GLN A 18 36.77 19.46 -4.22
N LEU A 19 35.73 19.42 -3.40
CA LEU A 19 34.34 19.25 -3.84
C LEU A 19 33.88 20.47 -4.66
N VAL A 20 34.21 21.68 -4.17
CA VAL A 20 34.01 22.95 -4.90
C VAL A 20 34.78 22.93 -6.21
N GLU A 21 36.05 22.49 -6.22
CA GLU A 21 36.85 22.43 -7.44
C GLU A 21 36.28 21.45 -8.47
N ASN A 22 35.88 20.26 -8.04
CA ASN A 22 35.29 19.24 -8.93
C ASN A 22 33.98 19.74 -9.55
N PHE A 23 33.12 20.36 -8.75
CA PHE A 23 31.88 20.93 -9.24
C PHE A 23 32.12 22.12 -10.17
N TYR A 24 33.12 22.97 -9.87
CA TYR A 24 33.55 24.06 -10.74
C TYR A 24 34.03 23.55 -12.11
N GLN A 25 34.86 22.51 -12.15
CA GLN A 25 35.28 21.92 -13.44
C GLN A 25 34.10 21.31 -14.19
N ARG A 26 33.18 20.63 -13.50
CA ARG A 26 31.95 20.08 -14.11
C ARG A 26 31.11 21.17 -14.79
N LEU A 27 31.01 22.36 -14.20
CA LEU A 27 30.29 23.48 -14.81
C LEU A 27 30.92 23.94 -16.13
N LEU A 28 32.26 23.96 -16.21
CA LEU A 28 32.97 24.34 -17.42
C LEU A 28 32.88 23.25 -18.50
N ASP A 29 33.19 22.01 -18.12
CA ASP A 29 33.38 20.91 -19.06
C ASP A 29 32.06 20.31 -19.55
N SER A 30 31.05 20.22 -18.67
CA SER A 30 29.79 19.52 -18.96
C SER A 30 28.62 20.47 -19.21
N TYR A 31 28.59 21.63 -18.56
CA TYR A 31 27.46 22.57 -18.68
C TYR A 31 27.76 23.82 -19.54
N GLY A 32 28.98 23.90 -20.10
CA GLY A 32 29.35 24.90 -21.12
C GLY A 32 29.52 26.33 -20.59
N TYR A 33 29.72 26.53 -19.29
CA TYR A 33 29.97 27.84 -18.71
C TYR A 33 31.40 28.31 -18.98
N SER A 34 31.60 29.61 -19.16
CA SER A 34 32.94 30.18 -19.33
C SER A 34 33.62 30.48 -17.99
N LYS A 35 34.96 30.45 -17.96
CA LYS A 35 35.74 30.86 -16.77
C LYS A 35 35.47 32.30 -16.35
N ASN A 36 35.09 33.14 -17.30
CA ASN A 36 34.75 34.53 -17.05
C ASN A 36 33.32 34.68 -16.51
N GLN A 37 32.44 33.69 -16.66
CA GLN A 37 31.08 33.69 -16.11
C GLN A 37 30.97 33.11 -14.69
N VAL A 38 31.95 32.33 -14.24
CA VAL A 38 31.90 31.62 -12.95
C VAL A 38 32.96 32.15 -11.98
N THR A 39 32.69 32.20 -10.68
CA THR A 39 33.69 32.58 -9.64
C THR A 39 33.50 31.78 -8.37
N LYS A 40 34.61 31.38 -7.74
CA LYS A 40 34.64 30.64 -6.46
C LYS A 40 34.77 31.60 -5.27
N ASN A 41 34.24 31.21 -4.11
CA ASN A 41 34.34 31.93 -2.84
C ASN A 41 33.90 33.40 -2.93
N VAL A 42 32.69 33.64 -3.46
CA VAL A 42 32.16 34.98 -3.66
C VAL A 42 31.49 35.47 -2.37
N SER A 43 31.97 36.60 -1.85
CA SER A 43 31.30 37.29 -0.75
C SER A 43 30.04 37.94 -1.30
N ILE A 44 28.87 37.40 -0.93
CA ILE A 44 27.59 37.95 -1.38
C ILE A 44 27.12 39.06 -0.41
N PHE A 45 27.36 38.88 0.91
CA PHE A 45 26.91 39.83 1.94
C PHE A 45 27.92 40.00 3.09
N SER A 46 27.66 40.96 3.99
CA SER A 46 28.50 41.30 5.16
C SER A 46 28.87 40.11 6.06
N HIS A 47 28.10 39.01 6.02
CA HIS A 47 28.36 37.79 6.81
C HIS A 47 28.08 36.48 6.05
N SER A 48 28.08 36.45 4.70
CA SER A 48 27.79 35.20 3.95
C SER A 48 28.60 35.08 2.65
N VAL A 49 29.28 33.93 2.51
CA VAL A 49 30.13 33.57 1.36
C VAL A 49 29.46 32.42 0.63
N ALA A 50 29.29 32.54 -0.69
CA ALA A 50 28.91 31.41 -1.54
C ALA A 50 30.15 30.72 -2.09
N ASP A 51 30.15 29.38 -2.11
CA ASP A 51 31.31 28.62 -2.53
C ASP A 51 31.56 28.76 -4.06
N ILE A 52 30.52 28.89 -4.88
CA ILE A 52 30.59 29.20 -6.32
C ILE A 52 29.41 30.11 -6.68
N ALA A 53 29.61 31.13 -7.52
CA ALA A 53 28.56 31.95 -8.12
C ALA A 53 28.72 32.03 -9.66
N ILE A 54 27.59 32.12 -10.36
CA ILE A 54 27.51 32.15 -11.82
C ILE A 54 26.78 33.44 -12.26
N TRP A 55 27.24 34.05 -13.34
CA TRP A 55 26.59 35.20 -13.98
C TRP A 55 25.95 34.77 -15.30
N ARG A 56 24.86 35.45 -15.67
CA ARG A 56 24.13 35.19 -16.91
C ARG A 56 25.00 35.38 -18.16
N SER A 57 25.92 36.36 -18.10
CA SER A 57 26.90 36.62 -19.15
C SER A 57 28.20 37.20 -18.57
N GLU A 58 29.27 37.20 -19.37
CA GLU A 58 30.54 37.81 -19.00
C GLU A 58 30.39 39.33 -18.80
N GLU A 59 29.56 39.96 -19.63
CA GLU A 59 29.28 41.40 -19.57
C GLU A 59 28.54 41.79 -18.29
N GLU A 60 27.59 40.98 -17.83
CA GLU A 60 26.89 41.24 -16.55
C GLU A 60 27.85 41.22 -15.36
N LYS A 61 28.85 40.33 -15.38
CA LYS A 61 29.88 40.26 -14.35
C LYS A 61 30.79 41.49 -14.36
N ILE A 62 31.23 41.91 -15.55
CA ILE A 62 32.10 43.10 -15.72
C ILE A 62 31.39 44.37 -15.24
N GLN A 63 30.07 44.47 -15.45
CA GLN A 63 29.27 45.61 -15.01
C GLN A 63 29.05 45.66 -13.48
N GLY A 64 29.57 44.71 -12.71
CA GLY A 64 29.41 44.66 -11.27
C GLY A 64 27.96 44.48 -10.82
N ARG A 65 27.08 44.01 -11.72
CA ARG A 65 25.69 43.70 -11.36
C ARG A 65 25.71 42.51 -10.41
N THR A 66 24.89 42.60 -9.35
CA THR A 66 24.59 41.45 -8.50
C THR A 66 24.14 40.31 -9.43
N PRO A 67 24.77 39.13 -9.37
CA PRO A 67 24.52 38.05 -10.32
C PRO A 67 23.01 37.80 -10.42
N ASN A 68 22.45 37.98 -11.61
CA ASN A 68 21.00 37.83 -11.79
C ASN A 68 20.54 36.39 -11.53
N ILE A 69 21.45 35.40 -11.59
CA ILE A 69 21.14 33.98 -11.47
C ILE A 69 22.31 33.12 -10.91
N TYR A 70 22.26 32.80 -9.59
CA TYR A 70 22.25 31.45 -8.98
C TYR A 70 23.51 30.72 -8.50
N VAL A 71 23.21 29.88 -7.50
CA VAL A 71 24.03 28.88 -6.84
C VAL A 71 24.76 29.47 -5.66
N LEU A 72 24.29 29.12 -4.47
CA LEU A 72 25.16 28.99 -3.32
C LEU A 72 25.36 27.49 -3.25
N VAL A 73 26.41 26.97 -3.90
CA VAL A 73 26.79 25.57 -3.66
C VAL A 73 27.19 25.57 -2.20
N ALA A 74 26.31 25.15 -1.31
CA ALA A 74 26.70 24.86 0.05
C ALA A 74 27.39 23.49 -0.03
N CYS A 75 28.68 23.49 -0.38
CA CYS A 75 29.47 22.27 -0.39
C CYS A 75 29.64 21.83 1.06
N ARG A 76 28.76 20.96 1.53
CA ARG A 76 29.00 20.25 2.80
C ARG A 76 29.74 18.98 2.46
N THR A 77 30.79 18.64 3.21
CA THR A 77 31.49 17.34 3.05
C THR A 77 30.66 16.17 3.60
N GLU A 78 29.35 16.29 3.49
CA GLU A 78 28.34 15.45 4.10
C GLU A 78 27.82 14.40 3.10
N HIS A 79 27.66 13.17 3.55
CA HIS A 79 27.05 12.05 2.83
C HIS A 79 25.60 11.83 3.32
N ILE A 80 24.87 12.91 3.62
CA ILE A 80 23.49 12.92 4.16
C ILE A 80 22.54 13.47 3.09
N ARG A 81 21.26 13.14 3.23
CA ARG A 81 20.19 13.68 2.40
C ARG A 81 19.95 15.16 2.71
N ILE A 82 19.76 15.95 1.67
CA ILE A 82 19.58 17.40 1.70
C ILE A 82 18.11 17.71 2.07
N GLU A 83 17.81 18.09 3.32
CA GLU A 83 16.42 18.26 3.85
C GLU A 83 15.87 19.68 3.73
N ALA A 84 14.56 19.83 3.48
CA ALA A 84 13.95 21.14 3.21
C ALA A 84 14.20 22.20 4.31
N GLU A 85 14.29 21.78 5.58
CA GLU A 85 14.56 22.66 6.72
C GLU A 85 15.98 23.24 6.73
N ASP A 86 16.99 22.53 6.20
CA ASP A 86 18.37 23.03 6.06
C ASP A 86 18.45 24.27 5.17
N TYR A 87 17.49 24.40 4.25
CA TYR A 87 17.48 25.44 3.24
C TYR A 87 16.68 26.65 3.65
N PHE A 88 15.79 26.57 4.64
CA PHE A 88 14.81 27.62 4.94
C PHE A 88 15.46 28.99 5.25
N GLY A 89 16.60 29.00 5.96
CA GLY A 89 17.35 30.22 6.28
C GLY A 89 18.05 30.87 5.07
N GLN A 90 18.71 30.07 4.24
CA GLN A 90 19.41 30.53 3.03
C GLN A 90 18.43 30.79 1.87
N PHE A 91 17.31 30.07 1.84
CA PHE A 91 16.15 30.25 0.98
C PHE A 91 15.56 31.65 1.11
N LYS A 92 15.31 32.09 2.35
CA LYS A 92 14.78 33.44 2.61
C LYS A 92 15.72 34.50 2.02
N GLN A 93 17.03 34.27 2.10
CA GLN A 93 18.02 35.18 1.51
C GLN A 93 18.05 35.12 -0.01
N ALA A 94 18.01 33.93 -0.62
CA ALA A 94 18.01 33.79 -2.07
C ALA A 94 16.76 34.46 -2.70
N ALA A 95 15.58 34.25 -2.11
CA ALA A 95 14.33 34.86 -2.56
C ALA A 95 14.29 36.38 -2.38
N LEU A 96 14.80 36.91 -1.26
CA LEU A 96 14.88 38.37 -1.01
C LEU A 96 15.84 39.11 -1.96
N ASN A 97 16.81 38.40 -2.55
CA ASN A 97 17.85 38.98 -3.39
C ASN A 97 17.67 38.65 -4.88
N ASN A 98 16.45 38.33 -5.32
CA ASN A 98 16.12 38.06 -6.72
C ASN A 98 16.94 36.93 -7.37
N MET A 99 17.36 35.92 -6.61
CA MET A 99 17.87 34.66 -7.19
C MET A 99 16.69 33.82 -7.70
N THR A 100 16.94 32.97 -8.69
CA THR A 100 15.91 32.16 -9.38
C THR A 100 16.23 30.61 -9.34
N PHE A 101 17.47 30.15 -9.03
CA PHE A 101 17.86 28.78 -8.62
C PHE A 101 18.82 28.85 -7.41
N TYR A 102 18.74 27.81 -6.58
CA TYR A 102 19.65 27.50 -5.50
C TYR A 102 20.08 26.03 -5.65
N VAL A 103 21.37 25.72 -5.49
CA VAL A 103 21.90 24.36 -5.68
C VAL A 103 22.65 23.93 -4.43
N ALA A 104 22.20 22.85 -3.81
CA ALA A 104 22.90 22.24 -2.69
C ALA A 104 23.63 20.98 -3.21
N HIS A 105 24.93 20.87 -2.94
CA HIS A 105 25.76 19.77 -3.43
C HIS A 105 26.59 19.21 -2.27
N ASN A 106 26.57 17.90 -2.10
CA ASN A 106 27.40 17.21 -1.12
C ASN A 106 27.95 15.90 -1.72
N LEU A 107 28.50 15.01 -0.89
CA LEU A 107 29.09 13.75 -1.36
C LEU A 107 28.04 12.68 -1.75
N LYS A 108 26.77 12.84 -1.35
CA LYS A 108 25.67 11.90 -1.61
C LYS A 108 24.78 12.31 -2.78
N GLU A 109 24.40 13.59 -2.86
CA GLU A 109 23.45 14.07 -3.87
C GLU A 109 23.65 15.55 -4.22
N THR A 110 23.10 15.95 -5.36
CA THR A 110 22.96 17.35 -5.78
C THR A 110 21.47 17.66 -5.88
N LYS A 111 20.99 18.71 -5.23
CA LYS A 111 19.61 19.19 -5.40
C LYS A 111 19.60 20.58 -6.00
N VAL A 112 18.77 20.75 -7.03
CA VAL A 112 18.57 22.01 -7.73
C VAL A 112 17.15 22.51 -7.43
N PHE A 113 17.04 23.74 -6.95
CA PHE A 113 15.78 24.34 -6.56
C PHE A 113 15.49 25.55 -7.44
N TYR A 114 14.32 25.59 -8.07
CA TYR A 114 13.78 26.74 -8.80
C TYR A 114 12.91 27.61 -7.91
N ILE A 115 13.12 28.91 -7.99
CA ILE A 115 12.35 29.94 -7.28
C ILE A 115 11.46 30.65 -8.32
N ASP A 116 10.18 30.28 -8.32
CA ASP A 116 9.18 30.91 -9.18
C ASP A 116 8.81 32.28 -8.62
N LYS A 117 9.37 33.32 -9.24
CA LYS A 117 9.17 34.73 -8.85
C LYS A 117 7.75 35.23 -9.10
N ASN A 118 7.02 34.58 -10.01
CA ASN A 118 5.69 34.98 -10.45
C ASN A 118 4.58 34.42 -9.55
N ALA A 119 4.86 33.37 -8.76
CA ALA A 119 3.94 32.83 -7.78
C ALA A 119 3.80 33.71 -6.52
N ARG A 120 2.60 33.78 -5.95
CA ARG A 120 2.30 34.46 -4.67
C ARG A 120 1.48 33.53 -3.76
N PRO A 121 2.02 33.07 -2.60
CA PRO A 121 3.39 33.28 -2.13
C PRO A 121 4.43 32.67 -3.09
N PHE A 122 5.69 33.10 -3.01
CA PHE A 122 6.79 32.56 -3.83
C PHE A 122 6.78 31.03 -3.76
N LYS A 123 6.83 30.38 -4.93
CA LYS A 123 6.80 28.92 -5.03
C LYS A 123 8.21 28.41 -5.30
N ILE A 124 8.67 27.48 -4.48
CA ILE A 124 9.96 26.79 -4.67
C ILE A 124 9.65 25.39 -5.19
N GLU A 125 10.40 24.97 -6.19
CA GLU A 125 10.22 23.64 -6.78
C GLU A 125 11.58 22.97 -6.93
N HIS A 126 11.63 21.69 -6.59
CA HIS A 126 12.79 20.86 -6.89
C HIS A 126 12.77 20.49 -8.37
N ILE A 127 13.89 20.69 -9.05
CA ILE A 127 14.08 20.30 -10.44
C ILE A 127 15.23 19.30 -10.55
N SER A 128 15.15 18.40 -11.53
CA SER A 128 16.02 17.23 -11.64
C SER A 128 17.45 17.54 -12.05
N ASP A 129 17.72 18.69 -12.67
CA ASP A 129 19.04 19.02 -13.19
C ASP A 129 19.30 20.53 -13.20
N PHE A 130 20.55 20.89 -13.47
CA PHE A 130 21.09 22.24 -13.56
C PHE A 130 21.06 22.76 -15.01
N PRO A 131 20.78 24.06 -15.26
CA PRO A 131 20.78 24.61 -16.62
C PRO A 131 22.17 24.63 -17.26
N HIS A 132 22.23 24.47 -18.58
CA HIS A 132 23.42 24.78 -19.37
C HIS A 132 23.57 26.30 -19.55
N SER A 133 24.77 26.75 -19.95
CA SER A 133 25.02 28.17 -20.20
C SER A 133 24.08 28.78 -21.25
N GLU A 134 23.64 27.98 -22.23
CA GLU A 134 22.68 28.38 -23.25
C GLU A 134 21.25 28.58 -22.71
N ASP A 135 20.85 27.80 -21.70
CA ASP A 135 19.50 27.81 -21.15
C ASP A 135 19.22 29.11 -20.40
N ILE A 136 20.25 29.74 -19.81
CA ILE A 136 20.08 30.95 -19.00
C ILE A 136 20.18 32.27 -19.79
N ILE A 137 20.51 32.23 -21.08
CA ILE A 137 20.75 33.44 -21.89
C ILE A 137 19.50 34.32 -21.97
N THR A 138 18.31 33.72 -22.15
CA THR A 138 17.04 34.46 -22.29
C THR A 138 15.99 33.95 -21.30
N ASP A 139 15.00 34.77 -20.97
CA ASP A 139 13.95 34.34 -20.03
C ASP A 139 13.08 33.24 -20.65
N ASN A 140 12.89 33.27 -21.98
CA ASN A 140 12.19 32.22 -22.73
C ASN A 140 12.94 30.88 -22.70
N SER A 141 14.27 30.87 -22.90
CA SER A 141 15.07 29.65 -22.83
C SER A 141 15.07 29.06 -21.42
N LEU A 142 15.11 29.91 -20.40
CA LEU A 142 15.04 29.50 -19.00
C LEU A 142 13.67 28.89 -18.67
N GLU A 143 12.57 29.49 -19.14
CA GLU A 143 11.22 28.97 -18.93
C GLU A 143 11.01 27.62 -19.65
N LEU A 144 11.57 27.45 -20.85
CA LEU A 144 11.57 26.17 -21.57
C LEU A 144 12.33 25.08 -20.79
N PHE A 145 13.51 25.41 -20.26
CA PHE A 145 14.30 24.50 -19.42
C PHE A 145 13.54 24.10 -18.14
N VAL A 146 13.00 25.08 -17.41
CA VAL A 146 12.26 24.83 -16.15
C VAL A 146 11.03 23.96 -16.41
N ASN A 147 10.26 24.23 -17.47
CA ASN A 147 9.10 23.42 -17.81
C ASN A 147 9.48 22.00 -18.26
N LYS A 148 10.62 21.83 -18.96
CA LYS A 148 11.19 20.52 -19.29
C LYS A 148 11.56 19.73 -18.03
N MET A 149 12.20 20.36 -17.04
CA MET A 149 12.62 19.69 -15.79
C MET A 149 11.46 19.44 -14.82
N ARG A 150 10.46 20.33 -14.77
CA ARG A 150 9.19 20.10 -14.05
C ARG A 150 8.46 18.86 -14.55
N ALA A 151 8.55 18.56 -15.85
CA ALA A 151 7.92 17.39 -16.45
C ALA A 151 8.70 16.08 -16.15
N TYR A 152 9.97 16.14 -15.74
CA TYR A 152 10.91 15.02 -15.82
C TYR A 152 10.87 14.01 -14.65
N SER A 153 10.30 14.34 -13.46
CA SER A 153 10.72 13.67 -12.20
C SER A 153 10.01 12.35 -11.79
N LYS A 154 8.84 12.00 -12.31
CA LYS A 154 8.11 10.76 -11.93
C LYS A 154 7.18 10.27 -13.03
N ASP A 155 6.39 11.19 -13.57
CA ASP A 155 5.41 10.87 -14.61
C ASP A 155 6.08 10.53 -15.94
N VAL A 156 7.19 11.17 -16.28
CA VAL A 156 7.99 10.82 -17.46
C VAL A 156 8.58 9.42 -17.31
N PHE A 157 9.20 9.11 -16.18
CA PHE A 157 9.74 7.77 -15.96
C PHE A 157 8.64 6.70 -15.98
N LEU A 158 7.50 6.94 -15.31
CA LEU A 158 6.35 6.03 -15.35
C LEU A 158 5.77 5.85 -16.76
N LYS A 159 5.68 6.94 -17.55
CA LYS A 159 5.26 6.90 -18.96
C LYS A 159 6.27 6.12 -19.81
N SER A 160 7.57 6.32 -19.59
CA SER A 160 8.62 5.56 -20.27
C SER A 160 8.49 4.07 -19.98
N LEU A 161 8.36 3.65 -18.72
CA LEU A 161 8.14 2.24 -18.36
C LEU A 161 6.88 1.67 -19.02
N SER A 162 5.79 2.44 -19.02
CA SER A 162 4.53 2.04 -19.66
C SER A 162 4.69 1.87 -21.17
N ARG A 163 5.45 2.74 -21.84
CA ARG A 163 5.76 2.63 -23.27
C ARG A 163 6.64 1.42 -23.56
N CYS A 164 7.71 1.22 -22.79
CA CYS A 164 8.57 0.04 -22.92
C CYS A 164 7.78 -1.26 -22.73
N HIS A 165 6.89 -1.31 -21.75
CA HIS A 165 5.98 -2.44 -21.54
C HIS A 165 5.08 -2.69 -22.74
N ASN A 166 4.48 -1.64 -23.29
CA ASN A 166 3.64 -1.73 -24.48
C ASN A 166 4.43 -2.14 -25.73
N ILE A 167 5.68 -1.72 -25.88
CA ILE A 167 6.57 -2.17 -26.97
C ILE A 167 6.72 -3.69 -26.91
N ILE A 168 7.06 -4.25 -25.76
CA ILE A 168 7.22 -5.70 -25.59
C ILE A 168 5.89 -6.44 -25.84
N ARG A 169 4.77 -5.92 -25.31
CA ARG A 169 3.45 -6.52 -25.55
C ARG A 169 3.02 -6.49 -27.01
N ASN A 170 3.20 -5.36 -27.69
CA ASN A 170 2.67 -5.15 -29.03
C ASN A 170 3.55 -5.80 -30.09
N ILE A 171 4.87 -5.71 -29.92
CA ILE A 171 5.83 -6.26 -30.86
C ILE A 171 6.03 -7.74 -30.53
N ASP A 172 6.53 -8.07 -29.33
CA ASP A 172 6.91 -9.45 -28.95
C ASP A 172 5.73 -10.34 -28.50
N LYS A 173 4.53 -9.78 -28.31
CA LYS A 173 3.31 -10.53 -27.95
C LYS A 173 3.37 -11.24 -26.60
N PHE A 174 4.17 -10.70 -25.67
CA PHE A 174 4.26 -11.25 -24.31
C PHE A 174 3.00 -10.89 -23.51
N SER A 175 2.64 -11.73 -22.53
CA SER A 175 1.63 -11.38 -21.53
C SER A 175 2.07 -10.15 -20.71
N PRO A 176 1.15 -9.41 -20.08
CA PRO A 176 1.52 -8.26 -19.23
C PRO A 176 2.62 -8.59 -18.21
N GLU A 177 2.55 -9.75 -17.58
CA GLU A 177 3.51 -10.18 -16.57
C GLU A 177 4.86 -10.58 -17.18
N ALA A 178 4.85 -11.30 -18.30
CA ALA A 178 6.09 -11.65 -18.98
C ALA A 178 6.79 -10.40 -19.53
N ALA A 179 6.04 -9.42 -20.03
CA ALA A 179 6.58 -8.14 -20.45
C ALA A 179 7.17 -7.35 -19.27
N PHE A 180 6.53 -7.40 -18.09
CA PHE A 180 7.07 -6.83 -16.85
C PHE A 180 8.39 -7.48 -16.44
N ASP A 181 8.47 -8.81 -16.49
CA ASP A 181 9.69 -9.55 -16.16
C ASP A 181 10.84 -9.17 -17.12
N GLU A 182 10.57 -9.00 -18.41
CA GLU A 182 11.60 -8.62 -19.39
C GLU A 182 12.02 -7.16 -19.27
N ILE A 183 11.11 -6.19 -19.10
CA ILE A 183 11.51 -4.79 -18.90
C ILE A 183 12.31 -4.64 -17.60
N SER A 184 11.98 -5.39 -16.55
CA SER A 184 12.74 -5.39 -15.31
C SER A 184 14.20 -5.82 -15.53
N LYS A 185 14.45 -6.89 -16.31
CA LYS A 185 15.82 -7.30 -16.68
C LYS A 185 16.58 -6.19 -17.41
N VAL A 186 15.92 -5.48 -18.33
CA VAL A 186 16.53 -4.36 -19.07
C VAL A 186 16.83 -3.18 -18.15
N LEU A 187 15.98 -2.88 -17.17
CA LEU A 187 16.27 -1.83 -16.16
C LEU A 187 17.53 -2.16 -15.36
N PHE A 188 17.67 -3.40 -14.87
CA PHE A 188 18.87 -3.83 -14.15
C PHE A 188 20.14 -3.79 -15.02
N LEU A 189 20.01 -4.14 -16.30
CA LEU A 189 21.10 -4.00 -17.27
C LEU A 189 21.53 -2.54 -17.42
N LYS A 190 20.57 -1.63 -17.60
CA LYS A 190 20.86 -0.19 -17.72
C LYS A 190 21.49 0.38 -16.44
N ILE A 191 20.95 0.05 -15.26
CA ILE A 191 21.51 0.48 -13.97
C ILE A 191 22.98 0.05 -13.81
N LEU A 192 23.31 -1.20 -14.14
CA LEU A 192 24.68 -1.69 -14.04
C LEU A 192 25.60 -1.08 -15.09
N TYR A 193 25.11 -0.89 -16.32
CA TYR A 193 25.89 -0.24 -17.36
C TYR A 193 26.25 1.21 -16.95
N GLU A 194 25.26 1.99 -16.49
CA GLU A 194 25.46 3.38 -16.08
C GLU A 194 26.38 3.50 -14.84
N ARG A 195 26.29 2.57 -13.90
CA ARG A 195 27.22 2.50 -12.75
C ARG A 195 28.68 2.36 -13.19
N ASP A 196 28.92 1.50 -14.18
CA ASP A 196 30.28 1.13 -14.61
C ASP A 196 30.80 2.06 -15.73
N ALA A 197 29.97 2.98 -16.23
CA ALA A 197 30.30 3.89 -17.31
C ALA A 197 31.32 4.95 -16.87
N LYS A 198 32.40 5.09 -17.64
CA LYS A 198 33.49 6.06 -17.40
C LYS A 198 33.39 7.32 -18.24
N ASP A 199 32.69 7.25 -19.38
CA ASP A 199 32.71 8.26 -20.44
C ASP A 199 31.35 8.94 -20.68
N GLU A 200 30.24 8.18 -20.71
CA GLU A 200 28.87 8.69 -20.92
C GLU A 200 27.97 8.26 -19.76
N LEU A 201 27.23 9.20 -19.15
CA LEU A 201 26.38 8.96 -17.98
C LEU A 201 25.10 8.18 -18.30
N ILE A 202 24.63 8.26 -19.55
CA ILE A 202 23.36 7.66 -19.98
C ILE A 202 23.64 6.55 -20.97
N TYR A 203 23.11 5.35 -20.69
CA TYR A 203 23.16 4.25 -21.64
C TYR A 203 22.19 4.49 -22.80
N SER A 204 22.74 4.95 -23.93
CA SER A 204 22.02 5.28 -25.17
C SER A 204 22.03 4.16 -26.20
N LYS A 205 21.09 4.23 -27.15
CA LYS A 205 21.02 3.33 -28.30
C LYS A 205 22.29 3.42 -29.16
N GLU A 206 22.79 4.62 -29.38
CA GLU A 206 24.00 4.90 -30.16
C GLU A 206 25.22 4.25 -29.51
N LYS A 207 25.35 4.38 -28.18
CA LYS A 207 26.42 3.76 -27.41
C LYS A 207 26.36 2.24 -27.48
N PHE A 208 25.17 1.66 -27.31
CA PHE A 208 24.97 0.21 -27.46
C PHE A 208 25.43 -0.29 -28.83
N LEU A 209 25.01 0.37 -29.91
CA LEU A 209 25.39 -0.03 -31.27
C LEU A 209 26.90 0.06 -31.51
N LYS A 210 27.56 1.08 -30.95
CA LYS A 210 29.02 1.24 -31.02
C LYS A 210 29.74 0.10 -30.31
N ASP A 211 29.34 -0.20 -29.07
CA ASP A 211 29.98 -1.24 -28.26
C ASP A 211 29.69 -2.64 -28.80
N GLU A 212 28.47 -2.88 -29.30
CA GLU A 212 28.08 -4.14 -29.95
C GLU A 212 28.97 -4.41 -31.17
N LYS A 213 29.22 -3.39 -32.00
CA LYS A 213 30.09 -3.53 -33.18
C LYS A 213 31.52 -3.91 -32.80
N VAL A 214 32.08 -3.30 -31.75
CA VAL A 214 33.42 -3.64 -31.24
C VAL A 214 33.42 -5.06 -30.69
N PHE A 215 32.46 -5.42 -29.85
CA PHE A 215 32.34 -6.74 -29.25
C PHE A 215 32.23 -7.85 -30.30
N LEU A 216 31.36 -7.68 -31.31
CA LEU A 216 31.17 -8.65 -32.38
C LEU A 216 32.38 -8.81 -33.30
N THR A 217 33.32 -7.85 -33.31
CA THR A 217 34.59 -7.99 -34.03
C THR A 217 35.48 -9.04 -33.37
N GLU A 218 35.47 -9.11 -32.04
CA GLU A 218 36.24 -10.06 -31.24
C GLU A 218 35.46 -11.37 -31.00
N HIS A 219 34.13 -11.31 -30.90
CA HIS A 219 33.24 -12.41 -30.52
C HIS A 219 32.07 -12.57 -31.52
N PRO A 220 32.33 -12.93 -32.79
CA PRO A 220 31.34 -12.84 -33.88
C PRO A 220 30.15 -13.80 -33.78
N LYS A 221 30.19 -14.78 -32.88
CA LYS A 221 29.11 -15.78 -32.67
C LYS A 221 28.33 -15.56 -31.38
N GLU A 222 28.69 -14.56 -30.57
CA GLU A 222 28.05 -14.30 -29.28
C GLU A 222 26.97 -13.23 -29.40
N ASP A 223 25.92 -13.37 -28.59
CA ASP A 223 24.87 -12.36 -28.45
C ASP A 223 25.28 -11.32 -27.40
N TYR A 224 25.45 -10.08 -27.85
CA TYR A 224 25.91 -8.99 -26.98
C TYR A 224 24.91 -8.63 -25.88
N ILE A 225 23.60 -8.74 -26.12
CA ILE A 225 22.56 -8.50 -25.10
C ILE A 225 22.68 -9.55 -24.00
N GLN A 226 22.88 -10.81 -24.37
CA GLN A 226 23.06 -11.88 -23.38
C GLN A 226 24.39 -11.76 -22.65
N HIS A 227 25.46 -11.32 -23.32
CA HIS A 227 26.74 -11.03 -22.67
C HIS A 227 26.61 -9.94 -21.59
N LEU A 228 25.88 -8.85 -21.89
CA LEU A 228 25.58 -7.82 -20.91
C LEU A 228 24.73 -8.37 -19.76
N PHE A 229 23.69 -9.14 -20.06
CA PHE A 229 22.85 -9.74 -19.02
C PHE A 229 23.60 -10.75 -18.15
N ALA A 230 24.59 -11.48 -18.68
CA ALA A 230 25.44 -12.36 -17.89
C ALA A 230 26.24 -11.58 -16.83
N LYS A 231 26.69 -10.34 -17.14
CA LYS A 231 27.31 -9.44 -16.14
C LYS A 231 26.32 -9.05 -15.05
N VAL A 232 25.06 -8.81 -15.41
CA VAL A 232 23.97 -8.55 -14.46
C VAL A 232 23.78 -9.73 -13.51
N LYS A 233 23.65 -10.94 -14.05
CA LYS A 233 23.51 -12.17 -13.25
C LYS A 233 24.69 -12.37 -12.31
N HIS A 234 25.91 -12.12 -12.79
CA HIS A 234 27.10 -12.23 -11.95
C HIS A 234 27.09 -11.23 -10.78
N ASN A 235 26.69 -9.97 -11.04
CA ASN A 235 26.65 -8.92 -10.01
C ASN A 235 25.64 -9.22 -8.88
N TYR A 236 24.49 -9.81 -9.25
CA TYR A 236 23.40 -10.16 -8.32
C TYR A 236 23.36 -11.67 -7.98
N SER A 237 24.46 -12.39 -8.19
CA SER A 237 24.53 -13.84 -7.97
C SER A 237 24.40 -14.22 -6.49
N ALA A 238 24.90 -13.38 -5.59
CA ALA A 238 24.76 -13.56 -4.15
C ALA A 238 23.29 -13.44 -3.68
N ASP A 239 22.47 -12.68 -4.40
CA ASP A 239 21.06 -12.43 -4.08
C ASP A 239 20.11 -13.48 -4.66
N GLY A 240 20.60 -14.30 -5.60
CA GLY A 240 19.76 -15.21 -6.38
C GLY A 240 18.60 -14.46 -7.04
N LEU A 241 18.87 -13.27 -7.60
CA LEU A 241 17.88 -12.44 -8.28
C LEU A 241 17.46 -13.05 -9.63
N PHE A 242 18.43 -13.65 -10.32
CA PHE A 242 18.27 -14.30 -11.61
C PHE A 242 18.86 -15.70 -11.56
N ASP A 243 18.18 -16.64 -12.21
CA ASP A 243 18.66 -18.02 -12.34
C ASP A 243 19.75 -18.10 -13.43
N GLU A 244 20.59 -19.13 -13.39
CA GLU A 244 21.63 -19.34 -14.42
C GLU A 244 21.02 -19.46 -15.84
N GLU A 245 19.83 -20.02 -15.95
CA GLU A 245 19.10 -20.19 -17.22
C GLU A 245 18.31 -18.93 -17.64
N ASP A 246 18.22 -17.90 -16.79
CA ASP A 246 17.54 -16.66 -17.16
C ASP A 246 18.27 -15.99 -18.34
N ARG A 247 17.47 -15.56 -19.30
CA ARG A 247 17.90 -14.80 -20.50
C ARG A 247 16.95 -13.64 -20.78
N ILE A 248 17.42 -12.63 -21.50
CA ILE A 248 16.55 -11.60 -22.08
C ILE A 248 15.89 -12.20 -23.33
N ARG A 249 14.56 -12.27 -23.35
CA ARG A 249 13.80 -13.01 -24.39
C ARG A 249 13.21 -12.12 -25.49
N ILE A 250 13.33 -10.80 -25.35
CA ILE A 250 12.84 -9.85 -26.34
C ILE A 250 13.76 -9.81 -27.57
N ARG A 251 13.20 -9.44 -28.72
CA ARG A 251 14.00 -9.26 -29.94
C ARG A 251 14.95 -8.07 -29.82
N ARG A 252 16.03 -8.11 -30.62
CA ARG A 252 17.00 -7.02 -30.72
C ARG A 252 16.33 -5.70 -31.12
N GLU A 253 15.37 -5.72 -32.05
CA GLU A 253 14.63 -4.52 -32.46
C GLU A 253 13.84 -3.91 -31.30
N SER A 254 13.15 -4.75 -30.54
CA SER A 254 12.43 -4.31 -29.33
C SER A 254 13.37 -3.76 -28.27
N PHE A 255 14.52 -4.42 -28.06
CA PHE A 255 15.54 -3.97 -27.12
C PHE A 255 16.06 -2.58 -27.50
N LEU A 256 16.35 -2.33 -28.78
CA LEU A 256 16.79 -1.01 -29.26
C LEU A 256 15.72 0.07 -29.09
N LEU A 257 14.44 -0.23 -29.33
CA LEU A 257 13.34 0.70 -29.08
C LEU A 257 13.17 1.01 -27.59
N ILE A 258 13.35 0.01 -26.73
CA ILE A 258 13.32 0.20 -25.27
C ILE A 258 14.49 1.08 -24.83
N LEU A 259 15.70 0.85 -25.36
CA LEU A 259 16.85 1.72 -25.06
C LEU A 259 16.64 3.15 -25.55
N GLU A 260 15.92 3.35 -26.65
CA GLU A 260 15.56 4.68 -27.14
C GLU A 260 14.61 5.40 -26.18
N GLU A 261 13.55 4.72 -25.71
CA GLU A 261 12.64 5.28 -24.70
C GLU A 261 13.35 5.52 -23.36
N LEU A 262 14.10 4.53 -22.86
CA LEU A 262 14.84 4.64 -21.59
C LEU A 262 16.06 5.57 -21.68
N GLY A 263 16.56 5.89 -22.87
CA GLY A 263 17.64 6.87 -23.08
C GLY A 263 17.23 8.27 -22.63
N THR A 264 15.93 8.53 -22.48
CA THR A 264 15.40 9.77 -21.91
C THR A 264 15.39 9.80 -20.39
N VAL A 265 15.84 8.75 -19.70
CA VAL A 265 15.85 8.63 -18.23
C VAL A 265 17.22 8.12 -17.75
N GLU A 266 17.85 8.85 -16.83
CA GLU A 266 19.04 8.38 -16.12
C GLU A 266 18.63 7.54 -14.91
N LEU A 267 19.04 6.27 -14.84
CA LEU A 267 18.59 5.34 -13.80
C LEU A 267 19.60 5.20 -12.66
N TYR A 268 20.89 5.43 -12.90
CA TYR A 268 21.90 5.30 -11.86
C TYR A 268 21.88 6.47 -10.86
N ASP A 269 22.02 7.71 -11.34
CA ASP A 269 22.13 8.91 -10.47
C ASP A 269 20.77 9.41 -9.92
N THR A 270 19.65 8.90 -10.47
CA THR A 270 18.33 9.13 -9.89
C THR A 270 18.30 8.61 -8.44
N SER A 271 17.65 9.32 -7.51
CA SER A 271 17.52 8.85 -6.13
C SER A 271 16.75 7.52 -6.07
N ASP A 272 17.16 6.61 -5.18
CA ASP A 272 16.48 5.31 -5.00
C ASP A 272 14.98 5.47 -4.72
N ASP A 273 14.57 6.50 -3.97
CA ASP A 273 13.16 6.82 -3.71
C ASP A 273 12.34 7.00 -4.99
N ILE A 274 12.87 7.74 -5.98
CA ILE A 274 12.17 7.96 -7.25
C ILE A 274 12.06 6.66 -8.03
N LYS A 275 13.13 5.85 -8.08
CA LYS A 275 13.14 4.55 -8.76
C LYS A 275 12.11 3.62 -8.13
N GLY A 276 12.17 3.47 -6.81
CA GLY A 276 11.27 2.64 -6.03
C GLY A 276 9.81 3.03 -6.20
N ILE A 277 9.47 4.32 -6.02
CA ILE A 277 8.10 4.82 -6.17
C ILE A 277 7.57 4.57 -7.59
N VAL A 278 8.36 4.83 -8.63
CA VAL A 278 7.93 4.63 -10.02
C VAL A 278 7.75 3.16 -10.33
N PHE A 279 8.68 2.30 -9.88
CA PHE A 279 8.60 0.85 -10.04
C PHE A 279 7.34 0.29 -9.37
N GLU A 280 7.01 0.77 -8.17
CA GLU A 280 5.81 0.38 -7.43
C GLU A 280 4.51 0.81 -8.10
N LEU A 281 4.46 2.04 -8.62
CA LEU A 281 3.30 2.49 -9.37
C LEU A 281 3.11 1.69 -10.67
N PHE A 282 4.21 1.32 -11.32
CA PHE A 282 4.19 0.50 -12.52
C PHE A 282 3.76 -0.95 -12.24
N LEU A 283 4.27 -1.54 -11.15
CA LEU A 283 3.85 -2.85 -10.63
C LEU A 283 2.36 -2.84 -10.30
N GLY A 284 1.91 -1.86 -9.52
CA GLY A 284 0.51 -1.72 -9.15
C GLY A 284 -0.42 -1.59 -10.35
N LYS A 285 -0.03 -0.88 -11.41
CA LYS A 285 -0.84 -0.77 -12.64
C LYS A 285 -0.87 -2.07 -13.45
N THR A 286 0.26 -2.76 -13.54
CA THR A 286 0.41 -3.95 -14.38
C THR A 286 -0.30 -5.17 -13.81
N PHE A 287 -0.28 -5.33 -12.48
CA PHE A 287 -0.80 -6.53 -11.81
C PHE A 287 -2.18 -6.34 -11.15
N ARG A 288 -2.78 -5.14 -11.20
CA ARG A 288 -4.17 -4.92 -10.71
C ARG A 288 -5.21 -5.41 -11.73
N GLY A 289 -6.20 -6.16 -11.25
CA GLY A 289 -7.44 -6.46 -11.98
C GLY A 289 -7.47 -7.77 -12.76
N GLU A 290 -6.43 -8.12 -13.52
CA GLU A 290 -6.54 -9.22 -14.51
C GLU A 290 -6.33 -10.65 -13.93
N LEU A 291 -5.74 -10.82 -12.73
CA LEU A 291 -5.13 -12.11 -12.33
C LEU A 291 -5.38 -12.59 -10.89
N GLY A 292 -6.21 -11.91 -10.09
CA GLY A 292 -6.53 -12.37 -8.73
C GLY A 292 -5.37 -12.34 -7.74
N GLN A 293 -4.32 -11.56 -8.01
CA GLN A 293 -3.25 -11.27 -7.04
C GLN A 293 -3.63 -10.03 -6.22
N PHE A 294 -3.89 -10.23 -4.92
CA PHE A 294 -4.38 -9.17 -4.03
C PHE A 294 -3.22 -8.43 -3.37
N PHE A 295 -2.81 -7.28 -3.92
CA PHE A 295 -1.87 -6.41 -3.22
C PHE A 295 -2.54 -5.73 -2.03
N THR A 296 -1.80 -5.64 -0.93
CA THR A 296 -2.20 -4.83 0.23
C THR A 296 -2.13 -3.36 -0.16
N PRO A 297 -3.21 -2.57 0.00
CA PRO A 297 -3.18 -1.14 -0.29
C PRO A 297 -2.11 -0.41 0.53
N ARG A 298 -1.46 0.59 -0.07
CA ARG A 298 -0.37 1.34 0.58
C ARG A 298 -0.80 2.02 1.87
N THR A 299 -2.03 2.51 1.94
CA THR A 299 -2.59 3.12 3.15
C THR A 299 -2.66 2.13 4.33
N ILE A 300 -2.92 0.85 4.06
CA ILE A 300 -2.92 -0.21 5.09
C ILE A 300 -1.48 -0.60 5.46
N VAL A 301 -0.57 -0.67 4.48
CA VAL A 301 0.85 -0.94 4.73
C VAL A 301 1.45 0.13 5.64
N ASP A 302 1.25 1.40 5.29
CA ASP A 302 1.72 2.55 6.07
C ASP A 302 1.16 2.50 7.50
N TYR A 303 -0.15 2.31 7.65
CA TYR A 303 -0.83 2.23 8.94
C TYR A 303 -0.27 1.14 9.85
N MET A 304 -0.02 -0.07 9.32
CA MET A 304 0.48 -1.19 10.13
C MET A 304 1.94 -1.00 10.52
N VAL A 305 2.79 -0.49 9.62
CA VAL A 305 4.20 -0.16 9.93
C VAL A 305 4.25 0.94 11.00
N ASP A 306 3.41 1.96 10.88
CA ASP A 306 3.34 3.08 11.82
C ASP A 306 2.90 2.66 13.23
N ILE A 307 2.03 1.65 13.37
CA ILE A 307 1.60 1.14 14.68
C ILE A 307 2.67 0.26 15.32
N LEU A 308 3.34 -0.59 14.54
CA LEU A 308 4.41 -1.44 15.06
C LEU A 308 5.70 -0.66 15.37
N ASP A 309 5.84 0.53 14.80
CA ASP A 309 6.92 1.48 15.09
C ASP A 309 8.31 0.83 15.00
N ILE A 310 8.58 0.25 13.83
CA ILE A 310 9.79 -0.54 13.56
C ILE A 310 11.04 0.29 13.80
N LYS A 311 11.92 -0.18 14.70
CA LYS A 311 13.17 0.51 15.07
C LYS A 311 14.39 -0.14 14.43
N GLU A 312 15.48 0.63 14.37
CA GLU A 312 16.79 0.10 14.04
C GLU A 312 17.17 -1.06 14.96
N GLY A 313 17.70 -2.14 14.38
CA GLY A 313 18.10 -3.34 15.10
C GLY A 313 17.02 -4.42 15.20
N MET A 314 15.75 -4.08 14.90
CA MET A 314 14.66 -5.05 14.88
C MET A 314 14.72 -5.92 13.63
N ARG A 315 14.57 -7.24 13.80
CA ARG A 315 14.37 -8.17 12.69
C ARG A 315 12.88 -8.25 12.34
N VAL A 316 12.55 -7.92 11.09
CA VAL A 316 11.19 -7.90 10.55
C VAL A 316 11.02 -9.02 9.54
N CYS A 317 9.90 -9.74 9.61
CA CYS A 317 9.57 -10.76 8.62
C CYS A 317 8.16 -10.59 8.04
N ASP A 318 8.04 -10.90 6.75
CA ASP A 318 6.77 -11.20 6.08
C ASP A 318 6.86 -12.59 5.42
N PRO A 319 6.27 -13.65 6.03
CA PRO A 319 6.36 -15.00 5.48
C PRO A 319 5.42 -15.24 4.29
N CYS A 320 4.74 -14.22 3.78
CA CYS A 320 3.95 -14.26 2.53
C CYS A 320 4.03 -12.89 1.83
N CYS A 321 5.25 -12.49 1.46
CA CYS A 321 5.60 -11.10 1.19
C CYS A 321 5.07 -10.51 -0.12
N GLY A 322 4.62 -11.32 -1.08
CA GLY A 322 4.14 -10.84 -2.37
C GLY A 322 5.22 -10.02 -3.09
N SER A 323 4.92 -8.76 -3.42
CA SER A 323 5.89 -7.82 -4.01
C SER A 323 6.80 -7.11 -2.99
N GLY A 324 6.74 -7.47 -1.71
CA GLY A 324 7.58 -6.90 -0.66
C GLY A 324 7.06 -5.58 -0.05
N GLY A 325 5.80 -5.21 -0.26
CA GLY A 325 5.26 -3.90 0.14
C GLY A 325 5.47 -3.54 1.61
N PHE A 326 5.26 -4.49 2.54
CA PHE A 326 5.52 -4.29 3.97
C PHE A 326 7.01 -4.14 4.29
N LEU A 327 7.87 -4.98 3.68
CA LEU A 327 9.31 -4.97 3.91
C LEU A 327 9.93 -3.64 3.47
N ILE A 328 9.54 -3.15 2.29
CA ILE A 328 10.00 -1.87 1.74
C ILE A 328 9.59 -0.73 2.66
N LYS A 329 8.32 -0.71 3.09
CA LYS A 329 7.86 0.40 3.92
C LYS A 329 8.54 0.39 5.29
N ALA A 330 8.76 -0.79 5.86
CA ALA A 330 9.53 -0.92 7.10
C ALA A 330 11.00 -0.50 6.92
N PHE A 331 11.62 -0.82 5.78
CA PHE A 331 12.97 -0.37 5.41
C PHE A 331 13.04 1.16 5.32
N GLU A 332 12.14 1.80 4.57
CA GLU A 332 12.07 3.27 4.43
C GLU A 332 11.84 3.94 5.80
N HIS A 333 10.99 3.36 6.64
CA HIS A 333 10.70 3.89 7.97
C HIS A 333 11.97 3.92 8.86
N VAL A 334 12.74 2.82 8.88
CA VAL A 334 13.99 2.77 9.64
C VAL A 334 15.08 3.64 9.00
N GLN A 335 15.18 3.67 7.67
CA GLN A 335 16.13 4.52 6.95
C GLN A 335 15.92 6.00 7.29
N ALA A 336 14.67 6.48 7.24
CA ALA A 336 14.32 7.85 7.59
C ALA A 336 14.68 8.18 9.05
N ALA A 337 14.50 7.23 9.97
CA ALA A 337 14.89 7.41 11.38
C ALA A 337 16.42 7.50 11.56
N ILE A 338 17.19 6.67 10.83
CA ILE A 338 18.66 6.72 10.82
C ILE A 338 19.13 8.08 10.27
N ASP A 339 18.57 8.51 9.14
CA ASP A 339 18.92 9.78 8.48
C ASP A 339 18.66 10.96 9.40
N LYS A 340 17.49 10.99 10.06
CA LYS A 340 17.14 12.04 11.02
C LYS A 340 18.10 12.08 12.22
N ASP A 341 18.47 10.93 12.77
CA ASP A 341 19.41 10.87 13.89
C ASP A 341 20.82 11.35 13.50
N ILE A 342 21.31 10.92 12.33
CA ILE A 342 22.62 11.34 11.81
C ILE A 342 22.62 12.84 11.52
N HIS A 343 21.56 13.34 10.88
CA HIS A 343 21.38 14.76 10.59
C HIS A 343 21.43 15.61 11.87
N ASN A 344 20.68 15.22 12.91
CA ASN A 344 20.71 15.91 14.20
C ASN A 344 22.10 15.92 14.84
N LYS A 345 22.83 14.80 14.79
CA LYS A 345 24.20 14.69 15.32
C LYS A 345 25.18 15.56 14.54
N VAL A 346 25.04 15.63 13.22
CA VAL A 346 25.87 16.50 12.37
C VAL A 346 25.63 17.97 12.71
N ASN A 347 24.37 18.40 12.83
CA ASN A 347 24.05 19.79 13.21
C ASN A 347 24.68 20.16 14.58
N GLN A 348 24.62 19.25 15.56
CA GLN A 348 25.28 19.46 16.86
C GLN A 348 26.80 19.65 16.74
N VAL A 349 27.47 18.90 15.86
CA VAL A 349 28.91 19.05 15.61
C VAL A 349 29.23 20.37 14.91
N VAL A 350 28.43 20.76 13.93
CA VAL A 350 28.59 22.01 13.18
C VAL A 350 28.46 23.22 14.11
N GLU A 351 27.45 23.22 14.98
CA GLU A 351 27.16 24.31 15.94
C GLU A 351 28.15 24.38 17.11
N ASN A 352 28.98 23.34 17.32
CA ASN A 352 29.93 23.29 18.42
C ASN A 352 31.03 24.36 18.27
N LYS A 353 30.99 25.41 19.09
CA LYS A 353 31.94 26.53 19.04
C LYS A 353 33.32 26.23 19.65
N ILE A 354 33.47 25.11 20.37
CA ILE A 354 34.70 24.73 21.08
C ILE A 354 35.61 23.90 20.17
N MET A 355 35.03 23.13 19.24
CA MET A 355 35.77 22.24 18.35
C MET A 355 36.45 23.01 17.21
N SER A 356 37.68 22.59 16.85
CA SER A 356 38.35 23.09 15.66
C SER A 356 37.72 22.54 14.38
N GLU A 357 37.87 23.26 13.27
CA GLU A 357 37.28 22.87 11.99
C GLU A 357 37.74 21.48 11.51
N SER A 358 38.99 21.14 11.76
CA SER A 358 39.54 19.81 11.46
C SER A 358 38.89 18.70 12.30
N GLN A 359 38.59 18.97 13.58
CA GLN A 359 37.89 18.02 14.45
C GLN A 359 36.44 17.83 14.01
N LYS A 360 35.74 18.92 13.66
CA LYS A 360 34.38 18.86 13.11
C LYS A 360 34.33 18.01 11.86
N GLN A 361 35.23 18.27 10.92
CA GLN A 361 35.26 17.55 9.65
C GLN A 361 35.52 16.05 9.83
N LYS A 362 36.39 15.66 10.77
CA LYS A 362 36.65 14.25 11.10
C LYS A 362 35.42 13.57 11.71
N GLN A 363 34.74 14.24 12.65
CA GLN A 363 33.57 13.67 13.31
C GLN A 363 32.35 13.58 12.37
N ILE A 364 32.17 14.59 11.52
CA ILE A 364 31.18 14.57 10.45
C ILE A 364 31.47 13.39 9.50
N ALA A 365 32.69 13.26 8.98
CA ALA A 365 33.08 12.12 8.13
C ALA A 365 32.78 10.75 8.78
N GLN A 366 32.99 10.62 10.09
CA GLN A 366 32.65 9.40 10.82
C GLN A 366 31.14 9.15 10.90
N LEU A 367 30.34 10.17 11.22
CA LEU A 367 28.87 10.05 11.26
C LEU A 367 28.31 9.67 9.89
N LEU A 368 28.89 10.18 8.83
CA LEU A 368 28.49 9.91 7.45
C LEU A 368 28.85 8.51 6.97
N SER A 369 29.95 7.96 7.49
CA SER A 369 30.35 6.59 7.20
C SER A 369 29.30 5.57 7.68
N GLU A 370 28.42 5.96 8.61
CA GLU A 370 27.27 5.14 9.01
C GLU A 370 26.18 5.02 7.93
N CYS A 371 26.18 5.94 6.94
CA CYS A 371 25.30 5.92 5.78
C CYS A 371 25.90 5.15 4.58
N ASP A 372 27.08 4.53 4.72
CA ASP A 372 27.69 3.76 3.64
C ASP A 372 27.18 2.31 3.65
N ARG A 373 26.41 1.92 2.62
CA ARG A 373 25.87 0.56 2.47
C ARG A 373 26.93 -0.50 2.20
N ASN A 374 28.13 -0.12 1.76
CA ASN A 374 29.23 -1.05 1.46
C ASN A 374 30.18 -1.22 2.64
N GLN A 375 30.14 -0.30 3.62
CA GLN A 375 30.97 -0.37 4.81
C GLN A 375 30.38 -1.36 5.81
N LYS A 376 30.96 -2.56 5.89
CA LYS A 376 30.55 -3.58 6.86
C LYS A 376 30.51 -3.00 8.28
N GLY A 377 29.35 -3.10 8.92
CA GLY A 377 29.14 -2.61 10.29
C GLY A 377 28.68 -1.16 10.38
N SER A 378 28.47 -0.44 9.28
CA SER A 378 27.70 0.81 9.29
C SER A 378 26.22 0.53 9.61
N ARG A 379 25.48 1.55 10.06
CA ARG A 379 24.02 1.45 10.26
C ARG A 379 23.29 1.06 8.97
N TYR A 380 23.64 1.68 7.84
CA TYR A 380 23.07 1.36 6.54
C TYR A 380 23.40 -0.06 6.08
N TYR A 381 24.63 -0.55 6.30
CA TYR A 381 25.00 -1.93 5.99
C TYR A 381 24.12 -2.92 6.76
N ARG A 382 23.92 -2.69 8.07
CA ARG A 382 23.05 -3.55 8.88
C ARG A 382 21.59 -3.48 8.44
N LEU A 383 21.10 -2.28 8.13
CA LEU A 383 19.74 -2.07 7.61
C LEU A 383 19.47 -2.97 6.40
N CYS A 384 20.41 -2.98 5.45
CA CYS A 384 20.35 -3.70 4.19
C CYS A 384 20.50 -5.24 4.30
N HIS A 385 21.17 -5.75 5.34
CA HIS A 385 21.57 -7.17 5.38
C HIS A 385 21.02 -7.95 6.58
N ASP A 386 20.68 -7.27 7.67
CA ASP A 386 20.42 -7.96 8.94
C ASP A 386 18.95 -7.93 9.35
N TYR A 387 18.15 -6.98 8.85
CA TYR A 387 16.85 -6.63 9.43
C TYR A 387 15.63 -7.19 8.70
N PHE A 388 15.60 -7.27 7.37
CA PHE A 388 14.37 -7.59 6.64
C PHE A 388 14.40 -8.98 6.00
N TYR A 389 13.32 -9.75 6.19
CA TYR A 389 13.20 -11.12 5.66
C TYR A 389 11.81 -11.36 5.07
N GLY A 390 11.75 -11.98 3.90
CA GLY A 390 10.51 -12.31 3.20
C GLY A 390 10.49 -13.75 2.72
N VAL A 391 9.30 -14.32 2.58
CA VAL A 391 9.11 -15.59 1.86
C VAL A 391 7.92 -15.42 0.92
N ASP A 392 8.03 -15.94 -0.29
CA ASP A 392 6.87 -16.12 -1.16
C ASP A 392 7.00 -17.43 -1.95
N ALA A 393 5.89 -18.16 -2.07
CA ALA A 393 5.85 -19.44 -2.78
C ALA A 393 5.82 -19.26 -4.31
N ASN A 394 5.44 -18.08 -4.80
CA ASN A 394 5.42 -17.78 -6.21
C ASN A 394 6.77 -17.21 -6.66
N ALA A 395 7.43 -17.92 -7.58
CA ALA A 395 8.75 -17.54 -8.11
C ALA A 395 8.79 -16.12 -8.68
N ARG A 396 7.72 -15.70 -9.37
CA ARG A 396 7.62 -14.34 -9.91
C ARG A 396 7.49 -13.33 -8.77
N MET A 397 6.63 -13.55 -7.79
CA MET A 397 6.44 -12.61 -6.67
C MET A 397 7.71 -12.49 -5.82
N ALA A 398 8.34 -13.60 -5.46
CA ALA A 398 9.62 -13.58 -4.74
C ALA A 398 10.68 -12.78 -5.51
N ARG A 399 10.78 -12.99 -6.84
CA ARG A 399 11.68 -12.24 -7.71
C ARG A 399 11.32 -10.75 -7.77
N THR A 400 10.03 -10.43 -7.93
CA THR A 400 9.53 -9.06 -7.95
C THR A 400 9.83 -8.35 -6.64
N ALA A 401 9.63 -9.00 -5.48
CA ALA A 401 9.99 -8.45 -4.18
C ALA A 401 11.49 -8.15 -4.09
N LYS A 402 12.36 -9.09 -4.50
CA LYS A 402 13.81 -8.84 -4.54
C LYS A 402 14.16 -7.63 -5.42
N MET A 403 13.62 -7.57 -6.64
CA MET A 403 13.83 -6.44 -7.56
C MET A 403 13.39 -5.13 -6.91
N ASN A 404 12.25 -5.15 -6.25
CA ASN A 404 11.65 -4.00 -5.61
C ASN A 404 12.47 -3.48 -4.43
N MET A 405 12.95 -4.38 -3.57
CA MET A 405 13.87 -4.04 -2.48
C MET A 405 15.16 -3.38 -3.02
N VAL A 406 15.74 -3.93 -4.10
CA VAL A 406 16.94 -3.34 -4.74
C VAL A 406 16.64 -1.96 -5.33
N MET A 407 15.48 -1.75 -5.95
CA MET A 407 15.07 -0.44 -6.49
C MET A 407 14.89 0.62 -5.40
N HIS A 408 14.60 0.22 -4.16
CA HIS A 408 14.51 1.11 -2.99
C HIS A 408 15.84 1.22 -2.22
N GLY A 409 16.92 0.66 -2.75
CA GLY A 409 18.27 0.81 -2.20
C GLY A 409 18.62 -0.11 -1.03
N ASP A 410 17.77 -1.08 -0.68
CA ASP A 410 18.06 -2.11 0.32
C ASP A 410 19.21 -3.00 -0.12
N GLY A 411 19.27 -3.28 -1.42
CA GLY A 411 20.46 -3.80 -2.05
C GLY A 411 20.70 -5.30 -1.90
N HIS A 412 20.24 -6.04 -0.87
CA HIS A 412 20.60 -7.47 -0.71
C HIS A 412 19.65 -8.35 0.16
N VAL A 413 19.76 -9.68 -0.05
CA VAL A 413 19.47 -10.87 0.82
C VAL A 413 18.45 -10.77 1.97
N GLY A 414 17.17 -10.98 1.65
CA GLY A 414 16.14 -11.23 2.66
C GLY A 414 14.96 -12.06 2.20
N VAL A 415 14.67 -12.10 0.89
CA VAL A 415 13.48 -12.74 0.33
C VAL A 415 13.81 -14.13 -0.23
N TYR A 416 13.07 -15.16 0.21
CA TYR A 416 13.24 -16.54 -0.21
C TYR A 416 12.06 -17.03 -1.07
N LEU A 417 12.37 -17.79 -2.13
CA LEU A 417 11.37 -18.51 -2.90
C LEU A 417 11.11 -19.87 -2.24
N HIS A 418 10.02 -19.99 -1.49
CA HIS A 418 9.63 -21.22 -0.80
C HIS A 418 8.19 -21.16 -0.27
N ASP A 419 7.63 -22.28 0.17
CA ASP A 419 6.43 -22.26 1.01
C ASP A 419 6.71 -21.58 2.35
N GLY A 420 6.05 -20.44 2.61
CA GLY A 420 6.17 -19.65 3.85
C GLY A 420 5.70 -20.35 5.13
N LEU A 421 4.98 -21.47 4.98
CA LEU A 421 4.62 -22.36 6.09
C LEU A 421 5.78 -23.28 6.51
N LEU A 422 6.94 -23.22 5.85
CA LEU A 422 8.13 -23.99 6.18
C LEU A 422 9.29 -23.09 6.59
N ASN A 423 10.25 -23.66 7.30
CA ASN A 423 11.51 -22.98 7.61
C ASN A 423 12.39 -22.94 6.36
N VAL A 424 12.90 -21.76 6.02
CA VAL A 424 13.75 -21.55 4.84
C VAL A 424 14.75 -20.43 5.11
N GLY A 425 16.02 -20.65 4.76
CA GLY A 425 17.07 -19.64 4.93
C GLY A 425 17.06 -19.03 6.34
N GLY A 426 16.95 -17.71 6.44
CA GLY A 426 16.86 -16.99 7.71
C GLY A 426 15.48 -17.05 8.40
N VAL A 427 14.45 -17.67 7.81
CA VAL A 427 13.08 -17.63 8.33
C VAL A 427 12.78 -18.90 9.13
N PHE A 428 13.04 -18.83 10.43
CA PHE A 428 12.79 -19.91 11.40
C PHE A 428 12.42 -19.37 12.80
N GLU A 429 12.00 -20.26 13.69
CA GLU A 429 11.34 -19.92 14.96
C GLU A 429 12.18 -19.08 15.93
N ASN A 430 11.49 -18.22 16.67
CA ASN A 430 12.02 -17.34 17.73
C ASN A 430 13.14 -16.41 17.26
N ARG A 431 13.03 -15.83 16.06
CA ARG A 431 14.08 -14.99 15.46
C ARG A 431 13.68 -13.54 15.22
N PHE A 432 12.38 -13.25 15.12
CA PHE A 432 11.88 -11.95 14.66
C PHE A 432 11.32 -11.08 15.77
N ASP A 433 11.60 -9.78 15.70
CA ASP A 433 11.13 -8.74 16.63
C ASP A 433 9.79 -8.15 16.17
N ALA A 434 9.53 -8.17 14.85
CA ALA A 434 8.25 -7.82 14.27
C ALA A 434 7.86 -8.73 13.10
N ILE A 435 6.56 -8.96 12.93
CA ILE A 435 5.99 -9.60 11.73
C ILE A 435 4.88 -8.72 11.16
N LEU A 436 4.92 -8.49 9.86
CA LEU A 436 3.87 -7.80 9.10
C LEU A 436 3.45 -8.73 7.97
N ILE A 437 2.16 -9.04 7.86
CA ILE A 437 1.69 -10.00 6.84
C ILE A 437 0.25 -9.73 6.42
N ASN A 438 -0.01 -9.97 5.13
CA ASN A 438 -1.35 -10.18 4.58
C ASN A 438 -1.42 -11.59 3.97
N PRO A 439 -1.82 -12.62 4.75
CA PRO A 439 -1.86 -13.99 4.28
C PRO A 439 -2.99 -14.18 3.24
N PRO A 440 -2.89 -15.19 2.35
CA PRO A 440 -3.91 -15.44 1.34
C PRO A 440 -5.24 -15.88 2.00
N PHE A 441 -6.33 -15.18 1.67
CA PHE A 441 -7.66 -15.46 2.23
C PHE A 441 -8.37 -16.58 1.48
N GLY A 442 -8.94 -17.53 2.21
CA GLY A 442 -9.73 -18.62 1.62
C GLY A 442 -8.92 -19.64 0.82
N ALA A 443 -7.59 -19.51 0.77
CA ALA A 443 -6.72 -20.53 0.21
C ALA A 443 -6.57 -21.71 1.19
N HIS A 444 -6.37 -22.90 0.65
CA HIS A 444 -6.31 -24.13 1.43
C HIS A 444 -5.13 -24.97 0.97
N ILE A 445 -4.40 -25.53 1.93
CA ILE A 445 -3.42 -26.58 1.64
C ILE A 445 -4.16 -27.90 1.40
N GLU A 446 -3.61 -28.72 0.50
CA GLU A 446 -4.12 -30.07 0.28
C GLU A 446 -3.91 -30.93 1.54
N LYS A 447 -4.92 -31.72 1.92
CA LYS A 447 -4.87 -32.55 3.14
C LYS A 447 -3.74 -33.57 3.14
N THR A 448 -3.28 -33.94 1.94
CA THR A 448 -2.21 -34.89 1.67
C THR A 448 -0.87 -34.23 1.41
N MET A 449 -0.78 -32.89 1.41
CA MET A 449 0.46 -32.15 1.22
C MET A 449 1.46 -32.49 2.33
N ARG A 450 2.71 -32.76 1.93
CA ARG A 450 3.78 -33.27 2.79
C ARG A 450 5.09 -32.57 2.47
N VAL A 451 5.95 -32.51 3.48
CA VAL A 451 7.35 -32.11 3.30
C VAL A 451 8.08 -33.24 2.58
N THR A 452 8.81 -32.89 1.54
CA THR A 452 9.54 -33.79 0.65
C THR A 452 11.04 -33.49 0.66
N ASN A 453 11.83 -34.31 -0.03
CA ASN A 453 13.27 -34.08 -0.13
C ASN A 453 13.61 -32.82 -0.95
N SER A 454 12.70 -32.29 -1.79
CA SER A 454 12.95 -31.02 -2.50
C SER A 454 12.80 -29.79 -1.61
N ASP A 455 12.15 -29.93 -0.45
CA ASP A 455 12.04 -28.87 0.57
C ASP A 455 13.26 -28.85 1.51
N VAL A 456 14.14 -29.85 1.42
CA VAL A 456 15.35 -29.94 2.23
C VAL A 456 16.45 -29.10 1.59
N PRO A 457 17.07 -28.13 2.31
CA PRO A 457 18.18 -27.36 1.77
C PRO A 457 19.33 -28.26 1.33
N THR A 458 19.96 -27.90 0.21
CA THR A 458 21.15 -28.59 -0.29
C THR A 458 22.35 -28.43 0.66
N GLU A 459 23.37 -29.29 0.55
CA GLU A 459 24.60 -29.12 1.36
C GLU A 459 25.28 -27.76 1.14
N LYS A 460 25.20 -27.22 -0.07
CA LYS A 460 25.74 -25.89 -0.38
C LYS A 460 24.98 -24.80 0.38
N GLU A 461 23.65 -24.86 0.37
CA GLU A 461 22.79 -23.93 1.12
C GLU A 461 22.98 -24.10 2.62
N LYS A 462 23.15 -25.33 3.10
CA LYS A 462 23.46 -25.60 4.50
C LYS A 462 24.72 -24.87 4.95
N LEU A 463 25.84 -25.09 4.25
CA LEU A 463 27.11 -24.45 4.60
C LEU A 463 27.03 -22.92 4.52
N LEU A 464 26.32 -22.40 3.51
CA LEU A 464 26.11 -20.96 3.35
C LEU A 464 25.32 -20.38 4.54
N PHE A 465 24.13 -20.91 4.83
CA PHE A 465 23.26 -20.37 5.86
C PHE A 465 23.75 -20.67 7.28
N GLU A 466 24.48 -21.77 7.51
CA GLU A 466 25.18 -22.02 8.77
C GLU A 466 26.28 -20.99 9.01
N SER A 467 26.98 -20.53 7.97
CA SER A 467 27.97 -19.44 8.12
C SER A 467 27.34 -18.09 8.45
N MET A 468 26.08 -17.87 8.04
CA MET A 468 25.35 -16.61 8.25
C MET A 468 24.59 -16.59 9.57
N PHE A 469 23.94 -17.70 9.94
CA PHE A 469 22.99 -17.79 11.04
C PHE A 469 23.46 -18.70 12.17
N GLY A 470 24.62 -19.33 12.02
CA GLY A 470 25.20 -20.24 12.99
C GLY A 470 24.48 -21.58 13.06
N ARG A 471 24.80 -22.33 14.12
CA ARG A 471 24.32 -23.70 14.35
C ARG A 471 22.80 -23.81 14.49
N GLU A 472 22.14 -22.74 14.94
CA GLU A 472 20.67 -22.70 15.04
C GLU A 472 19.98 -22.99 13.70
N TYR A 473 20.56 -22.53 12.58
CA TYR A 473 20.03 -22.85 11.25
C TYR A 473 20.08 -24.34 10.97
N THR A 474 21.22 -24.99 11.26
CA THR A 474 21.38 -26.42 11.05
C THR A 474 20.35 -27.23 11.85
N GLU A 475 20.11 -26.83 13.10
CA GLU A 475 19.18 -27.52 14.01
C GLU A 475 17.71 -27.27 13.66
N LYS A 476 17.32 -26.01 13.45
CA LYS A 476 15.91 -25.61 13.26
C LYS A 476 15.43 -25.71 11.82
N VAL A 477 16.33 -25.69 10.83
CA VAL A 477 15.98 -25.73 9.41
C VAL A 477 16.44 -27.03 8.78
N TYR A 478 17.75 -27.21 8.62
CA TYR A 478 18.29 -28.30 7.81
C TYR A 478 17.96 -29.70 8.37
N GLU A 479 18.30 -29.98 9.64
CA GLU A 479 18.01 -31.29 10.24
C GLU A 479 16.52 -31.51 10.46
N GLN A 480 15.79 -30.46 10.85
CA GLN A 480 14.34 -30.56 11.05
C GLN A 480 13.60 -30.89 9.73
N MET A 481 13.95 -30.23 8.62
CA MET A 481 13.37 -30.54 7.30
C MET A 481 13.73 -31.97 6.85
N LYS A 482 14.95 -32.45 7.14
CA LYS A 482 15.32 -33.85 6.88
C LYS A 482 14.48 -34.83 7.68
N VAL A 483 14.24 -34.57 8.96
CA VAL A 483 13.35 -35.38 9.80
C VAL A 483 11.93 -35.39 9.22
N TYR A 484 11.41 -34.23 8.82
CA TYR A 484 10.08 -34.14 8.22
C TYR A 484 10.00 -34.91 6.90
N ALA A 485 10.94 -34.71 5.98
CA ALA A 485 11.00 -35.41 4.69
C ALA A 485 11.25 -36.93 4.81
N SER A 486 11.84 -37.40 5.91
CA SER A 486 12.12 -38.82 6.16
C SER A 486 11.08 -39.53 7.02
N THR A 487 10.09 -38.82 7.57
CA THR A 487 9.02 -39.42 8.38
C THR A 487 8.20 -40.44 7.56
N ILE A 488 8.03 -41.66 8.06
CA ILE A 488 7.26 -42.74 7.41
C ILE A 488 6.02 -43.06 8.24
N TYR A 489 4.84 -43.07 7.61
CA TYR A 489 3.57 -43.44 8.22
C TYR A 489 3.28 -44.93 8.04
N LYS A 490 2.33 -45.47 8.81
CA LYS A 490 1.95 -46.90 8.78
C LYS A 490 1.50 -47.41 7.41
N ASP A 491 0.98 -46.52 6.57
CA ASP A 491 0.55 -46.81 5.19
C ASP A 491 1.71 -46.80 4.18
N GLY A 492 2.96 -46.65 4.64
CA GLY A 492 4.15 -46.58 3.81
C GLY A 492 4.41 -45.21 3.19
N THR A 493 3.53 -44.22 3.41
CA THR A 493 3.73 -42.87 2.88
C THR A 493 4.86 -42.14 3.62
N ARG A 494 5.66 -41.38 2.87
CA ARG A 494 6.83 -40.64 3.36
C ARG A 494 6.56 -39.14 3.38
N GLY A 495 7.16 -38.43 4.33
CA GLY A 495 7.04 -36.99 4.50
C GLY A 495 5.96 -36.63 5.51
N LYS A 496 6.31 -35.82 6.52
CA LYS A 496 5.36 -35.30 7.51
C LYS A 496 4.33 -34.40 6.82
N LYS A 497 3.05 -34.55 7.16
CA LYS A 497 2.00 -33.71 6.58
C LYS A 497 2.15 -32.26 7.03
N LEU A 498 1.98 -31.31 6.11
CA LEU A 498 2.20 -29.89 6.38
C LEU A 498 1.32 -29.37 7.54
N LYS A 499 0.03 -29.74 7.56
CA LYS A 499 -0.89 -29.38 8.65
C LYS A 499 -0.48 -29.91 10.03
N GLU A 500 0.29 -30.99 10.09
CA GLU A 500 0.76 -31.63 11.34
C GLU A 500 2.04 -30.96 11.88
N LEU A 501 2.55 -29.94 11.19
CA LEU A 501 3.57 -29.04 11.71
C LEU A 501 2.99 -28.01 12.70
N TYR A 502 1.67 -27.85 12.70
CA TYR A 502 0.94 -26.80 13.42
C TYR A 502 -0.05 -27.40 14.45
N GLN A 503 -0.09 -26.82 15.65
CA GLN A 503 -0.95 -27.22 16.76
C GLN A 503 -2.43 -27.02 16.45
N ILE A 504 -2.79 -25.96 15.71
CA ILE A 504 -4.18 -25.71 15.31
C ILE A 504 -4.68 -26.81 14.34
N THR A 505 -3.77 -27.44 13.58
CA THR A 505 -4.04 -28.50 12.59
C THR A 505 -5.23 -28.16 11.68
N ASN A 506 -5.05 -27.13 10.84
CA ASN A 506 -6.06 -26.68 9.88
C ASN A 506 -5.59 -26.86 8.43
N THR A 507 -6.47 -26.67 7.46
CA THR A 507 -6.15 -26.60 6.03
C THR A 507 -6.18 -25.17 5.50
N SER A 508 -6.89 -24.24 6.14
CA SER A 508 -6.95 -22.84 5.70
C SER A 508 -5.62 -22.15 5.96
N THR A 509 -5.03 -21.56 4.93
CA THR A 509 -3.69 -20.96 4.98
C THR A 509 -3.63 -19.79 5.93
N GLU A 510 -4.65 -18.93 5.96
CA GLU A 510 -4.72 -17.78 6.87
C GLU A 510 -4.67 -18.21 8.36
N ILE A 511 -5.22 -19.38 8.69
CA ILE A 511 -5.18 -19.92 10.06
C ILE A 511 -3.78 -20.45 10.39
N LEU A 512 -3.15 -21.16 9.45
CA LEU A 512 -1.80 -21.68 9.64
C LEU A 512 -0.76 -20.55 9.73
N PHE A 513 -0.93 -19.48 8.95
CA PHE A 513 -0.06 -18.31 9.00
C PHE A 513 -0.16 -17.55 10.34
N ILE A 514 -1.32 -17.54 11.02
CA ILE A 514 -1.41 -16.98 12.38
C ILE A 514 -0.44 -17.71 13.33
N GLU A 515 -0.50 -19.05 13.35
CA GLU A 515 0.41 -19.85 14.19
C GLU A 515 1.86 -19.70 13.73
N ARG A 516 2.12 -19.66 12.42
CA ARG A 516 3.45 -19.42 11.85
C ARG A 516 4.03 -18.11 12.37
N CYS A 517 3.28 -17.01 12.34
CA CYS A 517 3.73 -15.72 12.86
C CYS A 517 4.13 -15.82 14.33
N ILE A 518 3.26 -16.40 15.18
CA ILE A 518 3.55 -16.57 16.61
C ILE A 518 4.80 -17.43 16.84
N ASN A 519 5.02 -18.47 16.05
CA ASN A 519 6.20 -19.35 16.18
C ASN A 519 7.49 -18.62 15.76
N LEU A 520 7.43 -17.78 14.74
CA LEU A 520 8.56 -16.99 14.23
C LEU A 520 8.99 -15.85 15.19
N LEU A 521 8.05 -15.26 15.93
CA LEU A 521 8.32 -14.18 16.88
C LEU A 521 9.21 -14.61 18.05
N LYS A 522 10.14 -13.74 18.46
CA LYS A 522 10.79 -13.83 19.77
C LYS A 522 9.79 -13.60 20.91
N PRO A 523 10.08 -14.05 22.14
CA PRO A 523 9.33 -13.63 23.32
C PRO A 523 9.22 -12.09 23.40
N SER A 524 8.04 -11.55 23.72
CA SER A 524 7.71 -10.11 23.71
C SER A 524 7.70 -9.39 22.36
N ALA A 525 8.01 -10.06 21.25
CA ALA A 525 7.94 -9.48 19.92
C ALA A 525 6.49 -9.31 19.44
N VAL A 526 6.29 -8.46 18.43
CA VAL A 526 4.96 -8.00 17.97
C VAL A 526 4.63 -8.46 16.56
N ALA A 527 3.35 -8.64 16.24
CA ALA A 527 2.93 -8.88 14.87
C ALA A 527 1.68 -8.07 14.52
N GLY A 528 1.64 -7.58 13.27
CA GLY A 528 0.47 -7.03 12.60
C GLY A 528 0.04 -7.97 11.48
N ILE A 529 -1.20 -8.47 11.55
CA ILE A 529 -1.71 -9.49 10.65
C ILE A 529 -3.03 -8.99 10.05
N VAL A 530 -3.12 -8.94 8.72
CA VAL A 530 -4.40 -8.72 8.02
C VAL A 530 -5.19 -10.03 8.05
N LEU A 531 -6.44 -10.02 8.52
CA LEU A 531 -7.26 -11.23 8.63
C LEU A 531 -8.70 -10.97 8.16
N PRO A 532 -9.40 -11.99 7.63
CA PRO A 532 -10.82 -11.85 7.32
C PRO A 532 -11.66 -11.75 8.59
N GLU A 533 -12.72 -10.93 8.59
CA GLU A 533 -13.58 -10.67 9.77
C GLU A 533 -14.15 -11.97 10.38
N GLY A 534 -14.30 -13.03 9.57
CA GLY A 534 -14.73 -14.34 10.04
C GLY A 534 -13.79 -14.99 11.08
N VAL A 535 -12.48 -14.70 11.07
CA VAL A 535 -11.56 -15.20 12.12
C VAL A 535 -11.88 -14.61 13.48
N PHE A 536 -12.46 -13.41 13.51
CA PHE A 536 -12.87 -12.73 14.72
C PHE A 536 -14.22 -13.28 15.18
N ASP A 537 -15.29 -13.17 14.38
CA ASP A 537 -16.66 -13.39 14.86
C ASP A 537 -17.21 -14.83 14.72
N ASN A 538 -16.58 -15.70 13.92
CA ASN A 538 -17.12 -17.04 13.65
C ASN A 538 -16.83 -18.01 14.80
N ARG A 539 -17.90 -18.50 15.46
CA ARG A 539 -17.81 -19.50 16.55
C ARG A 539 -17.10 -20.79 16.15
N ALA A 540 -17.13 -21.20 14.88
CA ALA A 540 -16.39 -22.38 14.42
C ALA A 540 -14.86 -22.25 14.61
N LEU A 541 -14.37 -21.02 14.75
CA LEU A 541 -12.95 -20.69 14.94
C LEU A 541 -12.58 -20.35 16.39
N ASP A 542 -13.43 -20.68 17.38
CA ASP A 542 -13.14 -20.48 18.81
C ASP A 542 -11.80 -21.11 19.22
N LYS A 543 -11.47 -22.29 18.68
CA LYS A 543 -10.19 -22.97 18.94
C LYS A 543 -8.98 -22.16 18.48
N VAL A 544 -9.11 -21.42 17.37
CA VAL A 544 -8.05 -20.56 16.83
C VAL A 544 -7.82 -19.37 17.75
N ARG A 545 -8.90 -18.68 18.16
CA ARG A 545 -8.81 -17.55 19.10
C ARG A 545 -8.22 -17.98 20.44
N ASN A 546 -8.69 -19.11 20.99
CA ASN A 546 -8.15 -19.67 22.23
C ASN A 546 -6.67 -20.04 22.12
N PHE A 547 -6.21 -20.49 20.95
CA PHE A 547 -4.79 -20.74 20.71
C PHE A 547 -3.99 -19.43 20.76
N ILE A 548 -4.45 -18.39 20.08
CA ILE A 548 -3.78 -17.09 20.05
C ILE A 548 -3.70 -16.51 21.46
N GLU A 549 -4.79 -16.49 22.22
CA GLU A 549 -4.83 -15.95 23.59
C GLU A 549 -3.96 -16.70 24.59
N LYS A 550 -3.63 -17.96 24.31
CA LYS A 550 -2.68 -18.73 25.13
C LYS A 550 -1.22 -18.40 24.82
N LYS A 551 -0.93 -17.82 23.65
CA LYS A 551 0.44 -17.62 23.15
C LYS A 551 0.81 -16.15 23.00
N ALA A 552 -0.17 -15.27 22.86
CA ALA A 552 0.02 -13.86 22.63
C ALA A 552 -1.11 -13.03 23.28
N ARG A 553 -0.76 -11.80 23.64
CA ARG A 553 -1.68 -10.75 24.05
C ARG A 553 -2.12 -9.94 22.84
N ILE A 554 -3.40 -9.59 22.77
CA ILE A 554 -3.92 -8.69 21.73
C ILE A 554 -3.62 -7.25 22.15
N LEU A 555 -3.00 -6.48 21.25
CA LEU A 555 -2.70 -5.06 21.47
C LEU A 555 -3.79 -4.16 20.88
N ASN A 556 -4.18 -4.46 19.63
CA ASN A 556 -5.19 -3.73 18.90
C ASN A 556 -5.98 -4.62 17.93
N ILE A 557 -7.27 -4.33 17.77
CA ILE A 557 -8.08 -4.81 16.64
C ILE A 557 -8.62 -3.59 15.88
N THR A 558 -8.20 -3.42 14.62
CA THR A 558 -8.71 -2.37 13.74
C THR A 558 -9.68 -2.95 12.72
N SER A 559 -10.94 -2.49 12.73
CA SER A 559 -11.91 -2.80 11.67
C SER A 559 -11.85 -1.73 10.58
N ILE A 560 -11.62 -2.18 9.34
CA ILE A 560 -11.56 -1.35 8.13
C ILE A 560 -12.77 -1.63 7.22
N PRO A 561 -13.12 -0.72 6.30
CA PRO A 561 -14.19 -0.93 5.32
C PRO A 561 -13.90 -2.14 4.42
N ALA A 562 -14.96 -2.83 3.98
CA ALA A 562 -14.83 -3.95 3.05
C ALA A 562 -14.26 -3.50 1.68
N ASP A 563 -14.52 -2.24 1.32
CA ASP A 563 -14.19 -1.69 0.01
C ASP A 563 -12.69 -1.55 -0.24
N VAL A 564 -11.88 -1.54 0.82
CA VAL A 564 -10.42 -1.37 0.77
C VAL A 564 -9.74 -2.46 -0.05
N PHE A 565 -10.28 -3.68 -0.06
CA PHE A 565 -9.74 -4.80 -0.83
C PHE A 565 -10.63 -5.19 -2.02
N LEU A 566 -11.73 -4.45 -2.27
CA LEU A 566 -12.58 -4.66 -3.46
C LEU A 566 -11.82 -4.33 -4.75
N SER A 567 -10.98 -3.27 -4.75
CA SER A 567 -10.12 -2.94 -5.89
C SER A 567 -9.12 -4.04 -6.22
N SER A 568 -8.78 -4.86 -5.23
CA SER A 568 -7.92 -6.03 -5.39
C SER A 568 -8.72 -7.27 -5.83
N GLY A 569 -10.07 -7.23 -5.74
CA GLY A 569 -11.02 -8.28 -6.16
C GLY A 569 -11.59 -9.15 -5.04
N ALA A 570 -11.31 -8.82 -3.76
CA ALA A 570 -11.72 -9.63 -2.62
C ALA A 570 -13.07 -9.15 -2.06
N ASN A 571 -14.04 -10.06 -1.94
CA ASN A 571 -15.39 -9.77 -1.41
C ASN A 571 -15.51 -9.98 0.11
N ILE A 572 -14.39 -10.14 0.83
CA ILE A 572 -14.37 -10.46 2.25
C ILE A 572 -13.96 -9.21 3.03
N LYS A 573 -14.75 -8.82 4.03
CA LYS A 573 -14.40 -7.72 4.92
C LYS A 573 -13.14 -8.06 5.73
N PRO A 574 -12.05 -7.29 5.63
CA PRO A 574 -10.84 -7.53 6.41
C PRO A 574 -10.85 -6.78 7.75
N SER A 575 -9.96 -7.18 8.65
CA SER A 575 -9.62 -6.47 9.89
C SER A 575 -8.16 -6.72 10.21
N LEU A 576 -7.53 -5.79 10.93
CA LEU A 576 -6.11 -5.83 11.28
C LEU A 576 -5.98 -6.24 12.73
N LEU A 577 -5.19 -7.28 12.97
CA LEU A 577 -4.91 -7.81 14.30
C LEU A 577 -3.47 -7.49 14.69
N PHE A 578 -3.29 -6.83 15.82
CA PHE A 578 -1.98 -6.58 16.41
C PHE A 578 -1.82 -7.39 17.70
N ILE A 579 -0.75 -8.17 17.79
CA ILE A 579 -0.46 -9.04 18.94
C ILE A 579 0.97 -8.87 19.44
N ARG A 580 1.20 -9.22 20.71
CA ARG A 580 2.53 -9.40 21.32
C ARG A 580 2.65 -10.82 21.86
N LYS A 581 3.69 -11.55 21.46
CA LYS A 581 3.97 -12.88 22.00
C LYS A 581 4.31 -12.80 23.49
N TYR A 582 3.76 -13.69 24.30
CA TYR A 582 4.10 -13.75 25.72
C TYR A 582 5.57 -14.09 25.95
N ARG A 583 6.12 -13.64 27.07
CA ARG A 583 7.39 -14.18 27.56
C ARG A 583 7.23 -15.63 28.02
N GLU A 584 8.33 -16.37 28.10
CA GLU A 584 8.29 -17.77 28.57
C GLU A 584 7.79 -17.89 30.02
N ASP A 585 8.04 -16.87 30.84
CA ASP A 585 7.62 -16.77 32.24
C ASP A 585 6.27 -16.05 32.42
N GLU A 586 5.68 -15.53 31.35
CA GLU A 586 4.45 -14.74 31.40
C GLU A 586 3.22 -15.65 31.22
N LEU A 587 2.37 -15.69 32.24
CA LEU A 587 1.10 -16.39 32.18
C LEU A 587 0.05 -15.55 31.45
N PRO A 588 -0.80 -16.16 30.59
CA PRO A 588 -1.89 -15.44 29.95
C PRO A 588 -2.89 -14.88 30.96
N ASP A 589 -3.09 -13.56 30.95
CA ASP A 589 -4.14 -12.91 31.73
C ASP A 589 -5.53 -13.32 31.24
N THR A 590 -6.46 -13.55 32.18
CA THR A 590 -7.86 -13.87 31.84
C THR A 590 -8.63 -12.66 31.32
N ASP A 591 -8.26 -11.46 31.76
CA ASP A 591 -8.79 -10.19 31.28
C ASP A 591 -7.72 -9.11 31.34
N TYR A 592 -7.71 -8.21 30.36
CA TYR A 592 -6.71 -7.16 30.22
C TYR A 592 -7.21 -6.05 29.30
N LEU A 593 -6.63 -4.85 29.43
CA LEU A 593 -6.94 -3.74 28.53
C LEU A 593 -6.25 -3.92 27.18
N LEU A 594 -7.01 -3.65 26.12
CA LEU A 594 -6.56 -3.53 24.75
C LEU A 594 -7.24 -2.34 24.05
N SER A 595 -6.67 -1.91 22.93
CA SER A 595 -7.30 -0.92 22.06
C SER A 595 -8.14 -1.59 20.98
N VAL A 596 -9.24 -0.96 20.58
CA VAL A 596 -10.03 -1.33 19.41
C VAL A 596 -10.28 -0.08 18.58
N THR A 597 -10.27 -0.23 17.26
CA THR A 597 -10.32 0.92 16.35
C THR A 597 -11.28 0.63 15.21
N ARG A 598 -12.08 1.63 14.82
CA ARG A 598 -12.95 1.52 13.64
C ARG A 598 -12.81 2.77 12.77
N VAL A 599 -12.39 2.55 11.53
CA VAL A 599 -12.35 3.60 10.49
C VAL A 599 -13.40 3.32 9.41
N LYS A 600 -13.97 4.38 8.87
CA LYS A 600 -14.88 4.39 7.71
C LYS A 600 -14.14 4.73 6.42
N ASP A 601 -13.00 5.40 6.52
CA ASP A 601 -12.12 5.70 5.40
C ASP A 601 -10.73 5.11 5.64
N ALA A 602 -10.28 4.27 4.71
CA ALA A 602 -8.96 3.65 4.73
C ALA A 602 -8.18 3.90 3.43
N GLY A 603 -8.45 5.04 2.79
CA GLY A 603 -7.74 5.47 1.57
C GLY A 603 -8.37 5.02 0.26
N ILE A 604 -9.46 4.25 0.33
CA ILE A 604 -10.22 3.77 -0.82
C ILE A 604 -11.71 3.94 -0.49
N SER A 605 -12.39 4.68 -1.36
CA SER A 605 -13.84 4.90 -1.29
C SER A 605 -14.63 3.66 -1.72
N SER A 606 -15.93 3.64 -1.45
CA SER A 606 -16.83 2.54 -1.85
C SER A 606 -16.95 2.34 -3.36
N THR A 607 -16.48 3.29 -4.17
CA THR A 607 -16.39 3.18 -5.63
C THR A 607 -15.04 2.63 -6.11
N GLY A 608 -14.12 2.30 -5.18
CA GLY A 608 -12.77 1.83 -5.48
C GLY A 608 -11.78 2.95 -5.84
N LEU A 609 -12.20 4.23 -5.75
CA LEU A 609 -11.32 5.37 -6.01
C LEU A 609 -10.53 5.76 -4.75
N PRO A 610 -9.30 6.27 -4.89
CA PRO A 610 -8.53 6.81 -3.78
C PRO A 610 -9.31 7.89 -3.02
N SER A 611 -9.22 7.89 -1.70
CA SER A 611 -9.74 8.93 -0.81
C SER A 611 -8.60 9.69 -0.13
N ASP A 612 -8.93 10.75 0.63
CA ASP A 612 -7.96 11.57 1.36
C ASP A 612 -7.23 10.82 2.49
N ASN A 613 -7.71 9.63 2.89
CA ASN A 613 -7.11 8.79 3.94
C ASN A 613 -6.84 9.53 5.26
N LYS A 614 -7.79 10.34 5.73
CA LYS A 614 -7.58 11.18 6.93
C LYS A 614 -7.72 10.42 8.24
N GLU A 615 -8.43 9.30 8.27
CA GLU A 615 -8.75 8.58 9.51
C GLU A 615 -7.60 7.67 9.99
N LEU A 616 -6.98 6.89 9.09
CA LEU A 616 -5.92 5.94 9.45
C LEU A 616 -4.71 6.61 10.15
N PRO A 617 -4.15 7.74 9.68
CA PRO A 617 -2.99 8.36 10.34
C PRO A 617 -3.29 8.83 11.78
N VAL A 618 -4.51 9.36 12.01
CA VAL A 618 -4.95 9.78 13.35
C VAL A 618 -5.11 8.54 14.24
N ALA A 619 -5.77 7.51 13.75
CA ALA A 619 -5.96 6.25 14.48
C ALA A 619 -4.62 5.57 14.83
N ALA A 620 -3.63 5.57 13.92
CA ALA A 620 -2.30 5.02 14.19
C ALA A 620 -1.61 5.75 15.34
N THR A 621 -1.74 7.08 15.35
CA THR A 621 -1.19 7.93 16.43
C THR A 621 -1.86 7.61 17.78
N GLU A 622 -3.19 7.51 17.81
CA GLU A 622 -3.94 7.15 19.03
C GLU A 622 -3.48 5.81 19.62
N ILE A 623 -3.33 4.80 18.75
CA ILE A 623 -2.90 3.45 19.15
C ILE A 623 -1.45 3.47 19.64
N ARG A 624 -0.55 4.15 18.93
CA ARG A 624 0.86 4.24 19.33
C ARG A 624 0.99 4.90 20.70
N SER A 625 0.34 6.04 20.91
CA SER A 625 0.31 6.73 22.20
C SER A 625 -0.23 5.83 23.32
N TRP A 626 -1.24 4.99 23.05
CA TRP A 626 -1.70 3.97 24.01
C TRP A 626 -0.64 2.90 24.30
N ILE A 627 -0.02 2.31 23.26
CA ILE A 627 1.00 1.26 23.40
C ILE A 627 2.23 1.78 24.17
N GLU A 628 2.60 3.05 23.98
CA GLU A 628 3.68 3.74 24.69
C GLU A 628 3.31 4.14 26.13
N GLY A 629 2.06 3.92 26.57
CA GLY A 629 1.59 4.24 27.91
C GLY A 629 1.21 5.72 28.13
N GLN A 630 1.03 6.48 27.05
CA GLN A 630 0.63 7.90 27.06
C GLN A 630 -0.68 8.13 26.28
N PRO A 631 -1.82 7.52 26.66
CA PRO A 631 -3.06 7.64 25.90
C PRO A 631 -3.54 9.10 25.84
N GLY A 632 -3.92 9.55 24.63
CA GLY A 632 -4.55 10.86 24.44
C GLY A 632 -5.93 10.93 25.12
N GLU A 633 -6.29 12.10 25.65
CA GLU A 633 -7.54 12.30 26.41
C GLU A 633 -8.81 12.13 25.55
N ASN A 634 -8.75 12.39 24.24
CA ASN A 634 -9.87 12.30 23.32
C ASN A 634 -9.50 11.52 22.04
N MET A 635 -9.47 10.19 22.13
CA MET A 635 -9.32 9.32 20.96
C MET A 635 -10.62 9.30 20.13
N GLN A 636 -10.53 9.67 18.86
CA GLN A 636 -11.66 9.80 17.95
C GLN A 636 -12.09 8.45 17.36
N TYR A 637 -11.12 7.63 16.96
CA TYR A 637 -11.38 6.37 16.24
C TYR A 637 -11.11 5.13 17.08
N THR A 638 -10.38 5.30 18.18
CA THR A 638 -9.92 4.23 19.06
C THR A 638 -10.62 4.28 20.41
N LYS A 639 -10.96 3.10 20.94
CA LYS A 639 -11.47 2.91 22.31
C LYS A 639 -10.59 1.93 23.05
N ILE A 640 -10.40 2.17 24.35
CA ILE A 640 -9.74 1.22 25.25
C ILE A 640 -10.83 0.41 25.94
N VAL A 641 -10.71 -0.92 25.88
CA VAL A 641 -11.70 -1.85 26.44
C VAL A 641 -11.01 -2.99 27.16
N HIS A 642 -11.71 -3.58 28.12
CA HIS A 642 -11.34 -4.87 28.67
C HIS A 642 -11.57 -5.97 27.65
N ARG A 643 -10.67 -6.96 27.64
CA ARG A 643 -10.81 -8.16 26.82
C ARG A 643 -12.15 -8.85 27.08
N SER A 644 -12.61 -8.89 28.32
CA SER A 644 -13.91 -9.47 28.72
C SER A 644 -15.13 -8.80 28.05
N GLU A 645 -15.01 -7.56 27.58
CA GLU A 645 -16.08 -6.85 26.85
C GLU A 645 -16.24 -7.33 25.41
N LEU A 646 -15.24 -8.02 24.85
CA LEU A 646 -15.27 -8.53 23.49
C LEU A 646 -15.90 -9.94 23.41
N SER A 647 -17.10 -10.03 22.82
CA SER A 647 -17.66 -11.33 22.43
C SER A 647 -17.06 -11.78 21.09
N ASN A 648 -16.35 -12.91 21.07
CA ASN A 648 -15.68 -13.43 19.86
C ASN A 648 -14.84 -12.34 19.16
N TRP A 649 -14.03 -11.59 19.91
CA TRP A 649 -13.18 -10.51 19.38
C TRP A 649 -13.91 -9.44 18.54
N SER A 650 -15.24 -9.43 18.53
CA SER A 650 -16.01 -8.55 17.68
C SER A 650 -16.09 -7.18 18.32
N ILE A 651 -15.55 -6.17 17.63
CA ILE A 651 -15.59 -4.78 18.09
C ILE A 651 -16.89 -4.08 17.65
N ARG A 652 -17.76 -4.77 16.91
CA ARG A 652 -18.94 -4.21 16.25
C ARG A 652 -19.83 -3.46 17.25
N HIS A 653 -20.19 -4.09 18.37
CA HIS A 653 -21.07 -3.53 19.38
C HIS A 653 -20.47 -2.32 20.13
N LEU A 654 -19.15 -2.22 20.19
CA LEU A 654 -18.46 -1.14 20.91
C LEU A 654 -18.59 0.21 20.22
N PHE A 655 -18.75 0.20 18.90
CA PHE A 655 -18.92 1.40 18.09
C PHE A 655 -20.34 1.57 17.52
N GLU A 656 -21.24 0.64 17.80
CA GLU A 656 -22.67 0.69 17.42
C GLU A 656 -23.58 1.23 18.54
N THR A 657 -23.02 1.52 19.72
CA THR A 657 -23.74 2.07 20.88
C THR A 657 -24.01 3.57 20.82
N GLU A 658 -24.21 4.14 19.62
CA GLU A 658 -25.11 5.28 19.56
C GLU A 658 -26.53 4.73 19.71
N LYS A 659 -27.02 4.60 20.95
CA LYS A 659 -28.47 4.46 21.18
C LYS A 659 -29.15 5.53 20.33
N VAL A 660 -30.10 5.15 19.48
CA VAL A 660 -30.85 6.10 18.65
C VAL A 660 -31.35 7.21 19.57
N LYS A 661 -30.76 8.40 19.46
CA LYS A 661 -31.10 9.54 20.30
C LYS A 661 -32.32 10.18 19.68
N PHE A 662 -33.50 9.72 20.11
CA PHE A 662 -34.74 10.37 19.73
C PHE A 662 -34.82 11.76 20.36
N ASN A 663 -35.37 12.71 19.62
CA ASN A 663 -35.70 14.01 20.19
C ASN A 663 -36.67 13.79 21.37
N PRO A 664 -36.34 14.25 22.59
CA PRO A 664 -37.14 13.99 23.79
C PRO A 664 -38.54 14.61 23.71
N LEU A 665 -38.79 15.54 22.79
CA LEU A 665 -40.12 16.11 22.53
C LEU A 665 -41.13 15.09 22.01
N TYR A 666 -40.68 14.01 21.37
CA TYR A 666 -41.56 13.04 20.72
C TYR A 666 -41.59 11.71 21.47
N LYS A 667 -42.80 11.16 21.64
CA LYS A 667 -42.99 9.83 22.21
C LYS A 667 -42.41 8.77 21.28
N THR A 668 -41.70 7.80 21.85
CA THR A 668 -41.24 6.63 21.09
C THR A 668 -42.29 5.53 21.09
N VAL A 669 -42.56 4.93 19.94
CA VAL A 669 -43.44 3.75 19.77
C VAL A 669 -42.68 2.63 19.07
N LYS A 670 -43.13 1.38 19.25
CA LYS A 670 -42.59 0.24 18.49
C LYS A 670 -43.25 0.15 17.11
N LEU A 671 -42.53 -0.34 16.10
CA LEU A 671 -43.09 -0.56 14.76
C LEU A 671 -44.31 -1.49 14.78
N GLY A 672 -44.28 -2.56 15.58
CA GLY A 672 -45.41 -3.48 15.73
C GLY A 672 -46.64 -2.88 16.43
N GLU A 673 -46.55 -1.66 16.98
CA GLU A 673 -47.70 -0.94 17.53
C GLU A 673 -48.42 -0.07 16.48
N ILE A 674 -47.80 0.17 15.32
CA ILE A 674 -48.31 1.05 14.24
C ILE A 674 -48.42 0.33 12.89
N MET A 675 -48.06 -0.95 12.85
CA MET A 675 -48.13 -1.81 11.67
C MET A 675 -48.51 -3.22 12.08
N VAL A 676 -49.30 -3.89 11.23
CA VAL A 676 -49.77 -5.26 11.47
C VAL A 676 -49.31 -6.14 10.31
N LEU A 677 -48.77 -7.32 10.61
CA LEU A 677 -48.33 -8.24 9.56
C LEU A 677 -49.55 -8.72 8.76
N SER A 678 -49.51 -8.53 7.44
CA SER A 678 -50.58 -8.92 6.53
C SER A 678 -50.77 -10.43 6.55
N SER A 679 -52.02 -10.88 6.70
CA SER A 679 -52.40 -12.29 6.69
C SER A 679 -52.85 -12.78 5.32
N ASN A 680 -52.63 -12.00 4.25
CA ASN A 680 -53.09 -12.27 2.89
C ASN A 680 -52.26 -13.34 2.17
N ILE A 681 -52.20 -14.52 2.76
CA ILE A 681 -51.46 -15.66 2.24
C ILE A 681 -52.36 -16.41 1.26
N ILE A 682 -51.88 -16.57 0.03
CA ILE A 682 -52.56 -17.31 -1.02
C ILE A 682 -51.79 -18.59 -1.39
N GLU A 683 -52.52 -19.55 -1.95
CA GLU A 683 -51.95 -20.72 -2.59
C GLU A 683 -51.93 -20.52 -4.12
N VAL A 684 -50.73 -20.59 -4.70
CA VAL A 684 -50.50 -20.36 -6.13
C VAL A 684 -51.09 -21.49 -6.95
N LYS A 685 -52.12 -21.16 -7.74
CA LYS A 685 -52.78 -22.11 -8.66
C LYS A 685 -51.98 -22.31 -9.96
N PRO A 686 -51.81 -23.55 -10.46
CA PRO A 686 -50.98 -23.84 -11.63
C PRO A 686 -51.39 -23.13 -12.93
N ASP A 687 -52.67 -22.86 -13.11
CA ASP A 687 -53.32 -22.36 -14.32
C ASP A 687 -53.38 -20.81 -14.42
N LYS A 688 -52.90 -20.09 -13.40
CA LYS A 688 -52.96 -18.63 -13.34
C LYS A 688 -51.57 -18.01 -13.46
N ASN A 689 -51.47 -16.85 -14.12
CA ASN A 689 -50.25 -16.05 -14.14
C ASN A 689 -50.19 -15.11 -12.94
N TYR A 690 -48.99 -14.96 -12.37
CA TYR A 690 -48.75 -14.09 -11.23
C TYR A 690 -47.59 -13.14 -11.51
N THR A 691 -47.80 -11.86 -11.20
CA THR A 691 -46.73 -10.86 -11.14
C THR A 691 -46.00 -11.04 -9.81
N ARG A 692 -44.70 -11.33 -9.85
CA ARG A 692 -43.87 -11.45 -8.64
C ARG A 692 -43.08 -10.18 -8.41
N LEU A 693 -42.99 -9.76 -7.15
CA LEU A 693 -42.23 -8.58 -6.78
C LEU A 693 -40.88 -8.93 -6.15
N THR A 694 -39.96 -7.97 -6.22
CA THR A 694 -38.76 -7.92 -5.40
C THR A 694 -38.56 -6.49 -4.91
N VAL A 695 -37.73 -6.32 -3.89
CA VAL A 695 -37.40 -5.01 -3.35
C VAL A 695 -35.93 -4.71 -3.62
N ARG A 696 -35.65 -3.51 -4.12
CA ARG A 696 -34.29 -3.11 -4.46
C ARG A 696 -33.50 -2.71 -3.21
N LEU A 697 -32.21 -3.03 -3.21
CA LEU A 697 -31.28 -2.58 -2.17
C LEU A 697 -31.18 -1.05 -2.13
N PHE A 698 -30.78 -0.52 -0.99
CA PHE A 698 -30.56 0.90 -0.76
C PHE A 698 -31.83 1.73 -1.00
N ASN A 699 -32.98 1.11 -0.74
CA ASN A 699 -34.29 1.76 -0.73
C ASN A 699 -34.63 2.41 -2.09
N LYS A 700 -34.32 1.69 -3.17
CA LYS A 700 -34.74 2.04 -4.54
C LYS A 700 -36.16 1.56 -4.87
N GLY A 701 -36.98 1.30 -3.86
CA GLY A 701 -38.38 0.90 -3.98
C GLY A 701 -38.61 -0.56 -4.39
N ILE A 702 -39.88 -0.87 -4.62
CA ILE A 702 -40.37 -2.17 -5.07
C ILE A 702 -40.31 -2.22 -6.60
N MET A 703 -39.97 -3.38 -7.18
CA MET A 703 -39.99 -3.59 -8.62
C MET A 703 -40.60 -4.95 -8.98
N ILE A 704 -41.16 -5.02 -10.18
CA ILE A 704 -41.56 -6.29 -10.78
C ILE A 704 -40.29 -7.11 -11.04
N ARG A 705 -40.29 -8.35 -10.54
CA ARG A 705 -39.25 -9.34 -10.83
C ARG A 705 -39.51 -9.97 -12.19
N ASP A 706 -40.70 -10.53 -12.35
CA ASP A 706 -41.19 -11.23 -13.55
C ASP A 706 -42.70 -11.50 -13.45
N VAL A 707 -43.30 -11.93 -14.56
CA VAL A 707 -44.65 -12.51 -14.62
C VAL A 707 -44.48 -13.97 -14.98
N GLU A 708 -44.98 -14.88 -14.14
CA GLU A 708 -44.72 -16.31 -14.26
C GLU A 708 -46.01 -17.12 -14.09
N GLN A 709 -46.13 -18.23 -14.82
CA GLN A 709 -47.26 -19.13 -14.68
C GLN A 709 -47.14 -19.92 -13.36
N GLY A 710 -48.25 -20.06 -12.63
CA GLY A 710 -48.25 -20.69 -11.30
C GLY A 710 -47.71 -22.12 -11.27
N ALA A 711 -47.74 -22.85 -12.40
CA ALA A 711 -47.10 -24.15 -12.55
C ALA A 711 -45.57 -24.09 -12.30
N ASN A 712 -44.90 -23.04 -12.80
CA ASN A 712 -43.45 -22.85 -12.76
C ASN A 712 -42.95 -22.21 -11.45
N ILE A 713 -43.85 -21.77 -10.58
CA ILE A 713 -43.51 -21.17 -9.30
C ILE A 713 -43.29 -22.27 -8.25
N GLY A 714 -42.06 -22.49 -7.81
CA GLY A 714 -41.73 -23.55 -6.85
C GLY A 714 -42.36 -23.36 -5.46
N THR A 715 -42.36 -22.14 -4.93
CA THR A 715 -42.98 -21.83 -3.62
C THR A 715 -44.46 -21.54 -3.79
N LYS A 716 -45.32 -22.51 -3.44
CA LYS A 716 -46.77 -22.42 -3.65
C LYS A 716 -47.50 -21.52 -2.65
N ARG A 717 -46.99 -21.39 -1.42
CA ARG A 717 -47.54 -20.48 -0.41
C ARG A 717 -46.86 -19.13 -0.51
N GLN A 718 -47.57 -18.12 -1.00
CA GLN A 718 -47.07 -16.75 -1.17
C GLN A 718 -48.01 -15.74 -0.52
N THR A 719 -47.52 -14.52 -0.32
CA THR A 719 -48.32 -13.41 0.21
C THR A 719 -48.73 -12.53 -0.96
N GLN A 720 -50.02 -12.26 -1.12
CA GLN A 720 -50.52 -11.30 -2.08
C GLN A 720 -50.47 -9.90 -1.46
N VAL A 721 -49.92 -8.94 -2.19
CA VAL A 721 -49.74 -7.57 -1.72
C VAL A 721 -50.81 -6.63 -2.27
N HIS A 722 -51.11 -5.57 -1.54
CA HIS A 722 -52.06 -4.52 -1.89
C HIS A 722 -51.43 -3.14 -1.86
N ALA A 723 -51.97 -2.22 -2.67
CA ALA A 723 -51.50 -0.84 -2.72
C ALA A 723 -51.53 -0.17 -1.34
N GLY A 724 -50.42 0.44 -0.94
CA GLY A 724 -50.25 1.08 0.37
C GLY A 724 -49.70 0.17 1.48
N GLU A 725 -49.60 -1.14 1.26
CA GLU A 725 -48.89 -2.03 2.19
C GLU A 725 -47.36 -1.77 2.15
N PHE A 726 -46.69 -2.04 3.25
CA PHE A 726 -45.24 -1.97 3.37
C PHE A 726 -44.60 -3.35 3.21
N VAL A 727 -43.60 -3.46 2.34
CA VAL A 727 -42.87 -4.71 2.09
C VAL A 727 -41.41 -4.55 2.46
N ILE A 728 -40.87 -5.50 3.22
CA ILE A 728 -39.44 -5.56 3.58
C ILE A 728 -38.87 -6.96 3.36
N SER A 729 -37.68 -7.04 2.75
CA SER A 729 -36.93 -8.29 2.61
C SER A 729 -36.35 -8.73 3.96
N LYS A 730 -36.57 -9.99 4.35
CA LYS A 730 -35.91 -10.58 5.53
C LYS A 730 -34.41 -10.75 5.28
N ILE A 731 -33.96 -10.97 4.05
CA ILE A 731 -32.54 -11.21 3.74
C ILE A 731 -31.78 -9.88 3.65
N ASP A 732 -32.41 -8.88 3.03
CA ASP A 732 -31.77 -7.64 2.62
C ASP A 732 -32.31 -6.39 3.32
N GLY A 733 -33.24 -6.52 4.26
CA GLY A 733 -33.83 -5.38 4.99
C GLY A 733 -32.78 -4.53 5.73
N LYS A 734 -31.66 -5.14 6.14
CA LYS A 734 -30.48 -4.47 6.71
C LYS A 734 -29.76 -3.50 5.74
N SER A 735 -29.97 -3.69 4.45
CA SER A 735 -29.45 -2.88 3.35
C SER A 735 -30.54 -1.96 2.79
N ALA A 736 -31.55 -1.65 3.60
CA ALA A 736 -32.72 -0.85 3.24
C ALA A 736 -33.53 -1.42 2.06
N ALA A 737 -33.63 -2.75 1.94
CA ALA A 737 -34.50 -3.39 0.95
C ALA A 737 -35.95 -3.46 1.46
N PHE A 738 -36.61 -2.31 1.48
CA PHE A 738 -38.03 -2.15 1.79
C PHE A 738 -38.67 -1.06 0.91
N GLY A 739 -40.00 -1.00 0.89
CA GLY A 739 -40.75 0.03 0.18
C GLY A 739 -42.26 -0.09 0.39
N LEU A 740 -43.01 0.89 -0.13
CA LEU A 740 -44.47 0.86 -0.20
C LEU A 740 -44.91 0.26 -1.54
N VAL A 741 -46.05 -0.43 -1.52
CA VAL A 741 -46.65 -1.01 -2.73
C VAL A 741 -47.42 0.06 -3.49
N ASP A 742 -46.97 0.37 -4.70
CA ASP A 742 -47.64 1.30 -5.59
C ASP A 742 -48.96 0.72 -6.13
N LYS A 743 -49.88 1.60 -6.57
CA LYS A 743 -51.17 1.19 -7.15
C LYS A 743 -51.05 0.26 -8.36
N GLU A 744 -49.98 0.40 -9.14
CA GLU A 744 -49.71 -0.43 -10.31
C GLU A 744 -49.29 -1.87 -9.95
N LEU A 745 -48.90 -2.10 -8.70
CA LEU A 745 -48.42 -3.39 -8.20
C LEU A 745 -49.47 -4.11 -7.35
N ASP A 746 -50.69 -3.58 -7.26
CA ASP A 746 -51.79 -4.17 -6.51
C ASP A 746 -52.11 -5.60 -6.99
N GLY A 747 -52.24 -6.53 -6.06
CA GLY A 747 -52.56 -7.92 -6.33
C GLY A 747 -51.38 -8.80 -6.76
N ALA A 748 -50.15 -8.26 -6.82
CA ALA A 748 -48.93 -9.02 -7.06
C ALA A 748 -48.55 -9.90 -5.86
N ILE A 749 -47.56 -10.79 -6.01
CA ILE A 749 -47.18 -11.75 -4.96
C ILE A 749 -45.70 -11.70 -4.58
N VAL A 750 -45.42 -12.03 -3.32
CA VAL A 750 -44.07 -12.15 -2.76
C VAL A 750 -43.89 -13.46 -1.99
N THR A 751 -42.64 -13.94 -1.94
CA THR A 751 -42.28 -15.15 -1.21
C THR A 751 -42.28 -14.91 0.31
N PRO A 752 -42.27 -15.98 1.14
CA PRO A 752 -42.17 -15.85 2.59
C PRO A 752 -40.86 -15.21 3.12
N ASP A 753 -39.88 -14.97 2.26
CA ASP A 753 -38.68 -14.20 2.60
C ASP A 753 -38.96 -12.69 2.63
N PHE A 754 -40.15 -12.24 2.25
CA PHE A 754 -40.62 -10.86 2.44
C PHE A 754 -41.65 -10.81 3.59
N MET A 755 -41.61 -9.74 4.38
CA MET A 755 -42.64 -9.40 5.35
C MET A 755 -43.49 -8.28 4.77
N VAL A 756 -44.81 -8.46 4.79
CA VAL A 756 -45.80 -7.52 4.27
C VAL A 756 -46.61 -7.00 5.46
N TYR A 757 -46.77 -5.68 5.57
CA TYR A 757 -47.45 -5.05 6.69
C TYR A 757 -48.50 -4.05 6.22
N ASP A 758 -49.66 -4.10 6.87
CA ASP A 758 -50.65 -3.04 6.88
C ASP A 758 -50.20 -1.91 7.81
N ILE A 759 -50.21 -0.67 7.34
CA ILE A 759 -49.83 0.51 8.13
C ILE A 759 -51.08 1.12 8.76
N ASP A 760 -51.01 1.44 10.06
CA ASP A 760 -52.04 2.25 10.72
C ASP A 760 -51.89 3.73 10.31
N THR A 761 -52.50 4.08 9.18
CA THR A 761 -52.47 5.42 8.59
C THR A 761 -53.15 6.49 9.44
N GLN A 762 -53.90 6.10 10.49
CA GLN A 762 -54.46 7.05 11.47
C GLN A 762 -53.41 7.53 12.47
N ARG A 763 -52.24 6.88 12.54
CA ARG A 763 -51.17 7.22 13.49
C ARG A 763 -49.87 7.61 12.80
N VAL A 764 -49.57 7.06 11.63
CA VAL A 764 -48.31 7.30 10.93
C VAL A 764 -48.53 7.47 9.43
N MET A 765 -47.90 8.49 8.84
CA MET A 765 -47.84 8.63 7.39
C MET A 765 -46.87 7.58 6.79
N PRO A 766 -47.27 6.85 5.74
CA PRO A 766 -46.39 5.88 5.07
C PRO A 766 -45.04 6.46 4.63
N GLU A 767 -45.03 7.68 4.10
CA GLU A 767 -43.84 8.37 3.61
C GLU A 767 -42.91 8.81 4.77
N TYR A 768 -43.50 9.20 5.90
CA TYR A 768 -42.74 9.50 7.11
C TYR A 768 -42.07 8.24 7.65
N LEU A 769 -42.81 7.13 7.71
CA LEU A 769 -42.30 5.84 8.16
C LEU A 769 -41.13 5.39 7.27
N GLU A 770 -41.29 5.45 5.95
CA GLU A 770 -40.23 5.14 5.00
C GLU A 770 -38.98 5.99 5.26
N MET A 771 -39.14 7.30 5.50
CA MET A 771 -38.03 8.21 5.81
C MET A 771 -37.32 7.86 7.12
N VAL A 772 -38.07 7.57 8.17
CA VAL A 772 -37.50 7.19 9.48
C VAL A 772 -36.70 5.89 9.36
N LEU A 773 -37.21 4.90 8.63
CA LEU A 773 -36.53 3.62 8.43
C LEU A 773 -35.25 3.73 7.58
N ARG A 774 -35.08 4.81 6.82
CA ARG A 774 -33.81 5.13 6.11
C ARG A 774 -32.73 5.67 7.04
N ASN A 775 -33.05 6.02 8.28
CA ASN A 775 -32.06 6.55 9.20
C ASN A 775 -30.96 5.51 9.47
N GLU A 776 -29.70 5.93 9.32
CA GLU A 776 -28.53 5.07 9.50
C GLU A 776 -28.47 4.39 10.86
N GLN A 777 -28.89 5.06 11.94
CA GLN A 777 -28.89 4.45 13.28
C GLN A 777 -29.92 3.30 13.37
N ILE A 778 -31.07 3.43 12.72
CA ILE A 778 -32.09 2.37 12.64
C ILE A 778 -31.64 1.23 11.72
N LEU A 779 -31.06 1.54 10.56
CA LEU A 779 -30.49 0.51 9.66
C LEU A 779 -29.36 -0.28 10.35
N ASN A 780 -28.53 0.38 11.15
CA ASN A 780 -27.50 -0.27 11.96
C ASN A 780 -28.09 -1.21 13.02
N GLN A 781 -29.26 -0.87 13.59
CA GLN A 781 -29.99 -1.77 14.49
C GLN A 781 -30.46 -3.04 13.75
N PHE A 782 -30.94 -2.91 12.51
CA PHE A 782 -31.31 -4.06 11.68
C PHE A 782 -30.10 -4.92 11.31
N ARG A 783 -28.96 -4.30 10.99
CA ARG A 783 -27.69 -5.00 10.69
C ARG A 783 -27.17 -5.79 11.88
N SER A 784 -27.14 -5.20 13.07
CA SER A 784 -26.63 -5.80 14.31
C SER A 784 -27.52 -6.93 14.84
N SER A 785 -28.83 -6.84 14.60
CA SER A 785 -29.81 -7.81 15.09
C SER A 785 -30.11 -8.95 14.09
N SER A 786 -29.47 -8.95 12.92
CA SER A 786 -29.63 -9.98 11.89
C SER A 786 -28.66 -11.16 12.10
N SER A 787 -29.17 -12.36 12.30
CA SER A 787 -28.38 -13.58 12.56
C SER A 787 -28.14 -14.42 11.29
N GLY A 788 -26.96 -15.05 11.17
CA GLY A 788 -26.63 -16.01 10.10
C GLY A 788 -25.17 -15.96 9.60
N THR A 789 -24.79 -16.89 8.72
CA THR A 789 -23.49 -16.91 8.03
C THR A 789 -23.45 -15.93 6.84
N THR A 790 -22.26 -15.60 6.35
CA THR A 790 -21.99 -14.60 5.29
C THR A 790 -22.93 -14.80 4.08
N GLY A 791 -23.61 -13.72 3.65
CA GLY A 791 -24.55 -13.71 2.53
C GLY A 791 -26.01 -14.10 2.84
N ARG A 792 -26.31 -14.77 3.97
CA ARG A 792 -27.68 -15.19 4.35
C ARG A 792 -28.05 -14.83 5.80
N ARG A 793 -27.72 -13.62 6.24
CA ARG A 793 -28.19 -13.08 7.53
C ARG A 793 -29.61 -12.57 7.37
N ARG A 794 -30.55 -13.13 8.14
CA ARG A 794 -31.99 -12.77 8.08
C ARG A 794 -32.36 -11.83 9.24
N LEU A 795 -33.07 -10.75 8.91
CA LEU A 795 -33.77 -9.89 9.86
C LEU A 795 -34.99 -10.65 10.40
N SER A 796 -35.07 -10.80 11.72
CA SER A 796 -36.20 -11.46 12.36
C SER A 796 -37.39 -10.50 12.48
N GLN A 797 -38.61 -11.05 12.34
CA GLN A 797 -39.85 -10.31 12.53
C GLN A 797 -39.91 -9.66 13.92
N LYS A 798 -39.62 -10.42 14.99
CA LYS A 798 -39.63 -9.91 16.37
C LYS A 798 -38.71 -8.71 16.58
N VAL A 799 -37.54 -8.72 15.95
CA VAL A 799 -36.60 -7.59 16.00
C VAL A 799 -37.18 -6.38 15.28
N PHE A 800 -37.68 -6.58 14.06
CA PHE A 800 -38.27 -5.50 13.27
C PHE A 800 -39.44 -4.84 14.02
N GLU A 801 -40.40 -5.63 14.50
CA GLU A 801 -41.56 -5.14 15.25
C GLU A 801 -41.19 -4.45 16.57
N ALA A 802 -40.09 -4.87 17.22
CA ALA A 802 -39.63 -4.28 18.47
C ALA A 802 -38.81 -2.97 18.28
N THR A 803 -38.39 -2.65 17.06
CA THR A 803 -37.67 -1.40 16.76
C THR A 803 -38.52 -0.20 17.12
N LYS A 804 -37.90 0.75 17.84
CA LYS A 804 -38.57 1.98 18.27
C LYS A 804 -38.36 3.09 17.25
N ILE A 805 -39.37 3.92 17.07
CA ILE A 805 -39.30 5.16 16.30
C ILE A 805 -39.89 6.32 17.11
N ALA A 806 -39.43 7.54 16.87
CA ALA A 806 -40.13 8.74 17.33
C ALA A 806 -41.41 8.92 16.51
N LEU A 807 -42.53 9.21 17.17
CA LEU A 807 -43.82 9.41 16.51
C LEU A 807 -44.42 10.78 16.90
N PRO A 808 -44.17 11.84 16.12
CA PRO A 808 -44.86 13.12 16.27
C PRO A 808 -46.33 13.01 15.84
N SER A 809 -47.13 14.05 16.11
CA SER A 809 -48.54 14.08 15.66
C SER A 809 -48.65 14.03 14.13
N LEU A 810 -49.75 13.52 13.57
CA LEU A 810 -49.93 13.47 12.11
C LEU A 810 -49.75 14.85 11.45
N ASN A 811 -50.26 15.92 12.07
CA ASN A 811 -50.10 17.28 11.57
C ASN A 811 -48.63 17.72 11.51
N GLU A 812 -47.81 17.31 12.50
CA GLU A 812 -46.37 17.57 12.48
C GLU A 812 -45.62 16.68 11.48
N GLN A 813 -46.03 15.41 11.32
CA GLN A 813 -45.50 14.53 10.28
C GLN A 813 -45.71 15.17 8.88
N HIS A 814 -46.93 15.66 8.61
CA HIS A 814 -47.24 16.37 7.37
C HIS A 814 -46.35 17.61 7.17
N LYS A 815 -46.15 18.41 8.22
CA LYS A 815 -45.24 19.58 8.15
C LYS A 815 -43.80 19.18 7.87
N LEU A 816 -43.28 18.15 8.55
CA LEU A 816 -41.90 17.67 8.36
C LEU A 816 -41.68 17.09 6.97
N MET A 817 -42.70 16.48 6.37
CA MET A 817 -42.61 15.82 5.07
C MET A 817 -43.00 16.72 3.89
N ALA A 818 -43.63 17.88 4.11
CA ALA A 818 -44.20 18.72 3.06
C ALA A 818 -43.20 19.05 1.94
N ASP A 819 -42.01 19.55 2.29
CA ASP A 819 -40.98 19.91 1.31
C ASP A 819 -40.43 18.67 0.59
N ILE A 820 -40.24 17.57 1.31
CA ILE A 820 -39.70 16.32 0.77
C ILE A 820 -40.67 15.70 -0.24
N VAL A 821 -41.97 15.67 0.09
CA VAL A 821 -43.02 15.16 -0.79
C VAL A 821 -43.09 16.02 -2.06
N ASN A 822 -43.10 17.35 -1.93
CA ASN A 822 -43.10 18.27 -3.07
C ASN A 822 -41.87 18.07 -3.99
N ILE A 823 -40.68 17.88 -3.42
CA ILE A 823 -39.46 17.58 -4.19
C ILE A 823 -39.59 16.25 -4.93
N ARG A 824 -40.11 15.20 -4.28
CA ARG A 824 -40.31 13.88 -4.91
C ARG A 824 -41.31 13.94 -6.07
N GLU A 825 -42.41 14.67 -5.92
CA GLU A 825 -43.39 14.86 -7.00
C GLU A 825 -42.76 15.56 -8.22
N LYS A 826 -41.92 16.58 -7.98
CA LYS A 826 -41.17 17.23 -9.06
C LYS A 826 -40.17 16.29 -9.73
N GLN A 827 -39.46 15.48 -8.96
CA GLN A 827 -38.52 14.48 -9.48
C GLN A 827 -39.23 13.47 -10.40
N GLN A 828 -40.33 12.88 -9.96
CA GLN A 828 -41.10 11.93 -10.78
C GLN A 828 -41.59 12.57 -12.08
N LYS A 829 -42.05 13.82 -12.03
CA LYS A 829 -42.48 14.55 -13.23
C LYS A 829 -41.32 14.77 -14.21
N LEU A 830 -40.14 15.13 -13.72
CA LEU A 830 -38.93 15.31 -14.53
C LEU A 830 -38.43 13.99 -15.13
N GLU A 831 -38.43 12.89 -14.36
CA GLU A 831 -38.05 11.56 -14.85
C GLU A 831 -39.01 11.08 -15.94
N SER A 832 -40.32 11.30 -15.78
CA SER A 832 -41.30 10.99 -16.82
C SER A 832 -41.06 11.81 -18.09
N GLN A 833 -40.73 13.10 -17.95
CA GLN A 833 -40.41 13.96 -19.09
C GLN A 833 -39.15 13.51 -19.81
N LEU A 834 -38.08 13.18 -19.08
CA LEU A 834 -36.84 12.64 -19.64
C LEU A 834 -37.11 11.36 -20.44
N LYS A 835 -37.86 10.42 -19.87
CA LYS A 835 -38.20 9.16 -20.54
C LYS A 835 -39.01 9.39 -21.81
N SER A 836 -39.96 10.33 -21.80
CA SER A 836 -40.68 10.74 -23.01
C SER A 836 -39.74 11.35 -24.06
N SER A 837 -38.78 12.20 -23.65
CA SER A 837 -37.78 12.78 -24.56
C SER A 837 -36.82 11.75 -25.13
N GLU A 838 -36.39 10.75 -24.35
CA GLU A 838 -35.57 9.63 -24.83
C GLU A 838 -36.31 8.76 -25.84
N VAL A 839 -37.60 8.49 -25.60
CA VAL A 839 -38.45 7.78 -26.57
C VAL A 839 -38.58 8.58 -27.86
N LEU A 840 -38.82 9.89 -27.78
CA LEU A 840 -38.90 10.77 -28.94
C LEU A 840 -37.57 10.84 -29.70
N PHE A 841 -36.45 10.98 -29.00
CA PHE A 841 -35.11 10.96 -29.59
C PHE A 841 -34.85 9.64 -30.31
N ASN A 842 -35.15 8.51 -29.66
CA ASN A 842 -34.94 7.19 -30.28
C ASN A 842 -35.86 6.97 -31.48
N GLN A 843 -37.11 7.44 -31.42
CA GLN A 843 -38.00 7.44 -32.57
C GLN A 843 -37.49 8.31 -33.71
N PHE A 844 -36.84 9.44 -33.41
CA PHE A 844 -36.35 10.36 -34.43
C PHE A 844 -35.03 9.92 -35.07
N ILE A 845 -34.17 9.23 -34.32
CA ILE A 845 -32.84 8.82 -34.78
C ILE A 845 -32.81 7.39 -35.33
N PHE A 846 -33.63 6.49 -34.79
CA PHE A 846 -33.50 5.05 -35.05
C PHE A 846 -34.76 4.38 -35.62
N ASN A 847 -35.91 5.07 -35.72
CA ASN A 847 -37.13 4.54 -36.35
C ASN A 847 -37.46 5.23 -37.67
#